data_AF-A0A821MPL4-F1
#
_entry.id   AF-A0A821MPL4-F1
#
_cell.length_a   1.000
_cell.length_b   1.000
_cell.length_c   1.000
_cell.angle_alpha   90.00
_cell.angle_beta   90.00
_cell.angle_gamma   90.00
#
_symmetry.space_group_name_H-M   'P 1'
#
loop_
_entity.id
_entity.type
_entity.pdbx_description
1 polymer ?
#
loop_
_entity_poly.entity_id
_entity_poly.type
_entity_poly.pdbx_seq_one_letter_code
_entity_poly.pdbx_strand_id
1 'polypeptide(L)'
;MKIDPSIPSTPFANVHDVSYFQGEEEILFSMNSIFRIGPMKQLDGNNRLWQVDLILTSDNDQDLHILTEQMRKEIHPDKKGWDRLGQLLIKLGQFNKAEEVYDILLEQTTIDLEKASMNHMLGIVKHGQGEYKDAITYYKRSIKIEEKMLSPTHANFVASYNGIGLVYAKIGDYSNALSYHQKALEINQKALPSNHPDLATSYSNIGMVYHKMGDYSNALSYYQKALEIYQKALPSNHPDLATSYNNIGMVYHKMVDYSNALSYYQKALEIYQKALPSNHPDLALSYNNIALAYESIGDYSNALSYHQKALEILQKTLPSNHPDLAISYNNIGLMHHNMGDYSNALSFHQKALEIYQKALPSNHPDLALSHNNIGMVDYKMGDYSNALSYHQKALAILQKALPSNHPDLAMSYNNIEVAGQIVLYNYHHGKPSIQEIKEKINNDKPDRIIIIINEKNSSKLIDTINDHLLIPLYVAQATTTSYSPIPVLLLTCISNDNNLNIIQNATDQLINIYSHIVNAKLLTPVNDEDINENYFESLWTTNPEELHHITVLSDILPILLALIHDGKVNGQINICNKGTISLKYFKTIYSNEIKQENILPQSVPIDDITDKFEQWNKQMISPETRQLYQASFLLPNVLKSIEQILQQQKIHMNRNTSKILLVTGGCGFIGSTFINHWIETYPNDKIINIDRLDPVANMKNISNPNSPNYTFILADINNKDIVLHLFNQYNITHIVHFAVQAHLDSSFGNSITFTESNVYGTHSVLEASRIYGKIQKFIHISTDEVYGETPSGSNQEICLLNPLNPYAATIAAAEFLVKSYGESFKLQYCIIRLCNVYGPRQHFEKVIPTFINTLLHGEKIKIHGDGKQIRHFLYVDDVIHAIEIILNKGKTKMIYNIGTKNELNVLDIAKYILEKLQLNKNLDDVIIYVKPRSFSEKRYCTTICGLVKSLGWKEEISFDQGLEKTIEWLQLNPDYWTK
;
A
#
# COMPACT_ATOMS: atom_id res chain seq x y z
N MET A 1 -36.78 -16.22 47.59
CA MET A 1 -37.09 -15.80 46.21
C MET A 1 -38.35 -14.95 46.27
N LYS A 2 -38.30 -13.64 45.95
CA LYS A 2 -39.51 -12.81 45.80
C LYS A 2 -39.96 -12.94 44.34
N ILE A 3 -41.16 -13.47 44.12
CA ILE A 3 -41.77 -13.53 42.80
C ILE A 3 -42.44 -12.17 42.58
N ASP A 4 -42.07 -11.49 41.49
CA ASP A 4 -42.70 -10.25 41.06
C ASP A 4 -43.98 -10.60 40.27
N PRO A 5 -45.17 -10.32 40.83
CA PRO A 5 -46.44 -10.66 40.19
C PRO A 5 -46.77 -9.79 38.97
N SER A 6 -45.93 -8.80 38.63
CA SER A 6 -46.14 -7.94 37.46
C SER A 6 -45.58 -8.50 36.15
N ILE A 7 -44.89 -9.65 36.18
CA ILE A 7 -44.33 -10.31 34.98
C ILE A 7 -45.35 -11.34 34.46
N PRO A 8 -46.07 -11.08 33.34
CA PRO A 8 -47.16 -11.93 32.88
C PRO A 8 -46.70 -13.16 32.07
N SER A 9 -45.43 -13.20 31.64
CA SER A 9 -44.85 -14.34 30.95
C SER A 9 -43.33 -14.36 31.08
N THR A 10 -42.78 -15.49 31.56
CA THR A 10 -41.34 -15.78 31.53
C THR A 10 -41.12 -17.01 30.64
N PRO A 11 -40.07 -17.06 29.80
CA PRO A 11 -39.78 -18.22 28.96
C PRO A 11 -39.08 -19.30 29.81
N PHE A 12 -39.79 -19.88 30.77
CA PHE A 12 -39.35 -21.08 31.45
C PHE A 12 -40.38 -22.16 31.15
N ALA A 13 -40.04 -23.01 30.17
CA ALA A 13 -40.82 -24.10 29.57
C ALA A 13 -41.93 -23.69 28.58
N ASN A 14 -41.72 -24.00 27.31
CA ASN A 14 -42.77 -24.03 26.29
C ASN A 14 -43.58 -25.33 26.48
N VAL A 15 -44.79 -25.23 27.03
CA VAL A 15 -45.68 -26.39 27.25
C VAL A 15 -46.15 -27.01 25.92
N HIS A 16 -45.96 -26.34 24.77
CA HIS A 16 -46.29 -26.93 23.47
C HIS A 16 -45.45 -28.16 23.09
N ASP A 17 -44.27 -28.34 23.68
CA ASP A 17 -43.35 -29.43 23.35
C ASP A 17 -43.43 -30.61 24.34
N VAL A 18 -44.34 -30.55 25.31
CA VAL A 18 -44.67 -31.62 26.29
C VAL A 18 -45.69 -32.53 25.60
N SER A 19 -45.38 -33.82 25.46
CA SER A 19 -46.15 -34.70 24.57
C SER A 19 -47.57 -34.92 25.12
N TYR A 20 -48.55 -34.94 24.22
CA TYR A 20 -49.96 -35.22 24.56
C TYR A 20 -50.19 -36.70 24.98
N PHE A 21 -49.14 -37.54 24.98
CA PHE A 21 -49.25 -38.98 25.22
C PHE A 21 -49.18 -39.31 26.71
N GLN A 22 -50.21 -39.96 27.25
CA GLN A 22 -50.32 -40.41 28.65
C GLN A 22 -49.34 -41.53 29.07
N GLY A 23 -48.32 -41.84 28.26
CA GLY A 23 -47.53 -43.06 28.35
C GLY A 23 -46.06 -42.91 28.75
N GLU A 24 -45.51 -41.70 28.75
CA GLU A 24 -44.11 -41.46 29.13
C GLU A 24 -44.04 -40.60 30.39
N GLU A 25 -43.25 -41.04 31.37
CA GLU A 25 -42.99 -40.29 32.60
C GLU A 25 -42.09 -39.10 32.30
N GLU A 26 -42.67 -38.03 31.75
CA GLU A 26 -41.92 -36.83 31.40
C GLU A 26 -41.35 -36.16 32.66
N ILE A 27 -40.09 -35.74 32.58
CA ILE A 27 -39.35 -35.13 33.68
C ILE A 27 -39.16 -33.64 33.39
N LEU A 28 -39.68 -32.80 34.28
CA LEU A 28 -39.50 -31.36 34.26
C LEU A 28 -38.26 -30.97 35.08
N PHE A 29 -37.28 -30.37 34.42
CA PHE A 29 -36.11 -29.78 35.08
C PHE A 29 -36.41 -28.33 35.46
N SER A 30 -36.38 -28.03 36.76
CA SER A 30 -36.35 -26.65 37.26
C SER A 30 -34.94 -26.30 37.75
N MET A 31 -34.65 -25.00 37.91
CA MET A 31 -33.36 -24.51 38.41
C MET A 31 -32.93 -25.16 39.74
N ASN A 32 -33.85 -25.64 40.59
CA ASN A 32 -33.50 -26.14 41.92
C ASN A 32 -33.99 -27.57 42.21
N SER A 33 -34.76 -28.19 41.31
CA SER A 33 -35.44 -29.47 41.57
C SER A 33 -35.91 -30.14 40.29
N ILE A 34 -35.97 -31.47 40.32
CA ILE A 34 -36.51 -32.30 39.25
C ILE A 34 -37.92 -32.75 39.66
N PHE A 35 -38.87 -32.66 38.73
CA PHE A 35 -40.25 -33.08 38.94
C PHE A 35 -40.65 -34.09 37.87
N ARG A 36 -41.47 -35.08 38.24
CA ARG A 36 -42.16 -35.94 37.28
C ARG A 36 -43.52 -35.31 37.00
N ILE A 37 -43.82 -35.15 35.72
CA ILE A 37 -45.08 -34.60 35.25
C ILE A 37 -46.13 -35.70 35.38
N GLY A 38 -47.10 -35.48 36.26
CA GLY A 38 -48.27 -36.32 36.42
C GLY A 38 -49.35 -36.03 35.35
N PRO A 39 -50.53 -36.64 35.48
CA PRO A 39 -51.60 -36.49 34.49
C PRO A 39 -51.99 -35.03 34.29
N MET A 40 -51.97 -34.57 33.04
CA MET A 40 -52.44 -33.23 32.69
C MET A 40 -53.95 -33.21 32.45
N LYS A 41 -54.63 -32.22 33.03
CA LYS A 41 -56.07 -32.01 32.86
C LYS A 41 -56.33 -30.62 32.30
N GLN A 42 -57.00 -30.55 31.16
CA GLN A 42 -57.44 -29.30 30.57
C GLN A 42 -58.58 -28.68 31.40
N LEU A 43 -58.44 -27.42 31.79
CA LEU A 43 -59.43 -26.70 32.61
C LEU A 43 -60.34 -25.80 31.78
N ASP A 44 -59.86 -25.26 30.64
CA ASP A 44 -60.68 -24.53 29.70
C ASP A 44 -60.68 -25.18 28.31
N GLY A 45 -61.84 -25.25 27.66
CA GLY A 45 -62.00 -25.93 26.36
C GLY A 45 -61.28 -25.25 25.17
N ASN A 46 -60.48 -24.21 25.43
CA ASN A 46 -59.81 -23.39 24.43
C ASN A 46 -58.26 -23.52 24.47
N ASN A 47 -57.73 -24.60 25.05
CA ASN A 47 -56.30 -24.91 25.17
C ASN A 47 -55.44 -23.87 25.91
N ARG A 48 -56.03 -22.97 26.71
CA ARG A 48 -55.28 -21.90 27.37
C ARG A 48 -54.90 -22.21 28.81
N LEU A 49 -55.69 -23.01 29.52
CA LEU A 49 -55.47 -23.35 30.92
C LEU A 49 -55.46 -24.86 31.15
N TRP A 50 -54.35 -25.34 31.69
CA TRP A 50 -54.10 -26.74 32.03
C TRP A 50 -53.72 -26.84 33.51
N GLN A 51 -54.29 -27.83 34.19
CA GLN A 51 -53.87 -28.27 35.51
C GLN A 51 -52.93 -29.46 35.33
N VAL A 52 -51.78 -29.41 36.01
CA VAL A 52 -50.76 -30.46 35.97
C VAL A 52 -50.35 -30.78 37.39
N ASP A 53 -50.34 -32.06 37.74
CA ASP A 53 -49.82 -32.52 39.02
C ASP A 53 -48.31 -32.75 38.89
N LEU A 54 -47.50 -32.06 39.70
CA LEU A 54 -46.04 -32.22 39.72
C LEU A 54 -45.62 -33.00 40.95
N ILE A 55 -44.92 -34.13 40.75
CA ILE A 55 -44.38 -34.96 41.83
C ILE A 55 -42.89 -34.67 41.95
N LEU A 56 -42.42 -34.26 43.12
CA LEU A 56 -41.00 -34.04 43.37
C LEU A 56 -40.27 -35.40 43.32
N THR A 57 -39.31 -35.56 42.41
CA THR A 57 -38.68 -36.87 42.18
C THR A 57 -37.63 -37.25 43.22
N SER A 58 -37.26 -36.31 44.10
CA SER A 58 -36.25 -36.52 45.15
C SER A 58 -36.64 -37.56 46.20
N ASP A 59 -37.91 -37.97 46.24
CA ASP A 59 -38.45 -38.80 47.32
C ASP A 59 -38.53 -40.29 46.95
N ASN A 60 -38.48 -40.64 45.66
CA ASN A 60 -38.70 -42.01 45.17
C ASN A 60 -37.67 -42.55 44.15
N ASP A 61 -36.75 -41.71 43.64
CA ASP A 61 -35.72 -42.12 42.66
C ASP A 61 -34.33 -41.66 43.13
N GLN A 62 -33.45 -42.63 43.40
CA GLN A 62 -32.15 -42.38 44.04
C GLN A 62 -31.13 -41.72 43.09
N ASP A 63 -31.17 -42.00 41.79
CA ASP A 63 -30.26 -41.41 40.81
C ASP A 63 -30.66 -39.97 40.49
N LEU A 64 -31.97 -39.70 40.38
CA LEU A 64 -32.50 -38.34 40.21
C LEU A 64 -32.38 -37.50 41.48
N HIS A 65 -32.40 -38.12 42.66
CA HIS A 65 -32.07 -37.44 43.92
C HIS A 65 -30.62 -36.97 43.92
N ILE A 66 -29.67 -37.84 43.53
CA ILE A 66 -28.24 -37.47 43.40
C ILE A 66 -28.06 -36.33 42.41
N LEU A 67 -28.73 -36.39 41.25
CA LEU A 67 -28.67 -35.34 40.24
C LEU A 67 -29.29 -34.03 40.76
N THR A 68 -30.43 -34.10 41.46
CA THR A 68 -31.07 -32.94 42.09
C THR A 68 -30.16 -32.31 43.15
N GLU A 69 -29.49 -33.11 43.96
CA GLU A 69 -28.52 -32.64 44.96
C GLU A 69 -27.23 -32.10 44.33
N GLN A 70 -26.79 -32.64 43.19
CA GLN A 70 -25.68 -32.06 42.41
C GLN A 70 -26.06 -30.71 41.80
N MET A 71 -27.23 -30.60 41.15
CA MET A 71 -27.76 -29.33 40.63
C MET A 71 -27.95 -28.32 41.76
N ARG A 72 -28.50 -28.74 42.90
CA ARG A 72 -28.63 -27.89 44.09
C ARG A 72 -27.27 -27.47 44.64
N LYS A 73 -26.24 -28.31 44.62
CA LYS A 73 -24.86 -27.93 45.02
C LYS A 73 -24.21 -26.96 44.05
N GLU A 74 -24.49 -27.09 42.75
CA GLU A 74 -24.00 -26.17 41.71
C GLU A 74 -24.69 -24.81 41.75
N ILE A 75 -25.95 -24.77 42.21
CA ILE A 75 -26.84 -23.59 42.20
C ILE A 75 -27.05 -23.03 43.62
N HIS A 76 -26.57 -23.72 44.66
CA HIS A 76 -26.61 -23.28 46.05
C HIS A 76 -25.92 -21.90 46.16
N PRO A 77 -26.32 -21.02 47.10
CA PRO A 77 -25.58 -19.81 47.46
C PRO A 77 -24.17 -20.06 48.02
N ASP A 78 -23.59 -21.21 47.76
CA ASP A 78 -22.19 -21.47 48.05
C ASP A 78 -21.36 -20.70 47.03
N LYS A 79 -20.52 -19.80 47.56
CA LYS A 79 -19.69 -18.81 46.87
C LYS A 79 -18.98 -19.32 45.61
N LYS A 80 -18.68 -20.64 45.52
CA LYS A 80 -18.06 -21.28 44.34
C LYS A 80 -18.94 -21.28 43.09
N GLY A 81 -20.26 -21.44 43.23
CA GLY A 81 -21.19 -21.42 42.08
C GLY A 81 -21.30 -20.02 41.48
N TRP A 82 -21.45 -19.02 42.34
CA TRP A 82 -21.49 -17.60 41.96
C TRP A 82 -20.15 -17.10 41.39
N ASP A 83 -19.02 -17.51 41.97
CA ASP A 83 -17.70 -17.18 41.43
C ASP A 83 -17.50 -17.79 40.03
N ARG A 84 -17.90 -19.06 39.83
CA ARG A 84 -17.88 -19.69 38.50
C ARG A 84 -18.80 -18.97 37.51
N LEU A 85 -20.00 -18.56 37.93
CA LEU A 85 -20.91 -17.77 37.12
C LEU A 85 -20.28 -16.42 36.74
N GLY A 86 -19.67 -15.71 37.69
CA GLY A 86 -18.96 -14.47 37.44
C GLY A 86 -17.82 -14.66 36.44
N GLN A 87 -17.00 -15.69 36.60
CA GLN A 87 -15.93 -16.03 35.65
C GLN A 87 -16.47 -16.37 34.25
N LEU A 88 -17.59 -17.10 34.17
CA LEU A 88 -18.24 -17.41 32.90
C LEU A 88 -18.77 -16.15 32.22
N LEU A 89 -19.40 -15.25 32.97
CA LEU A 89 -19.90 -13.97 32.46
C LEU A 89 -18.76 -13.09 31.94
N ILE A 90 -17.60 -13.05 32.63
CA ILE A 90 -16.37 -12.41 32.14
C ILE A 90 -15.94 -13.01 30.80
N LYS A 91 -15.89 -14.35 30.69
CA LYS A 91 -15.49 -15.04 29.45
C LYS A 91 -16.47 -14.77 28.29
N LEU A 92 -17.75 -14.59 28.59
CA LEU A 92 -18.78 -14.23 27.62
C LEU A 92 -18.82 -12.72 27.30
N GLY A 93 -17.91 -11.91 27.88
CA GLY A 93 -17.88 -10.47 27.71
C GLY A 93 -19.06 -9.73 28.37
N GLN A 94 -19.85 -10.40 29.21
CA GLN A 94 -20.99 -9.82 29.94
C GLN A 94 -20.52 -9.15 31.23
N PHE A 95 -19.63 -8.15 31.10
CA PHE A 95 -18.95 -7.55 32.25
C PHE A 95 -19.89 -6.88 33.25
N ASN A 96 -20.97 -6.22 32.80
CA ASN A 96 -21.93 -5.58 33.72
C ASN A 96 -22.65 -6.59 34.63
N LYS A 97 -23.00 -7.77 34.09
CA LYS A 97 -23.61 -8.84 34.91
C LYS A 97 -22.58 -9.51 35.81
N ALA A 98 -21.34 -9.64 35.33
CA ALA A 98 -20.26 -10.14 36.17
C ALA A 98 -20.00 -9.20 37.36
N GLU A 99 -20.07 -7.88 37.14
CA GLU A 99 -19.96 -6.87 38.19
C GLU A 99 -21.02 -7.08 39.27
N GLU A 100 -22.29 -7.18 38.89
CA GLU A 100 -23.40 -7.44 39.83
C GLU A 100 -23.15 -8.71 40.68
N VAL A 101 -22.67 -9.79 40.04
CA VAL A 101 -22.33 -11.04 40.72
C VAL A 101 -21.21 -10.83 41.74
N TYR A 102 -20.12 -10.17 41.37
CA TYR A 102 -18.98 -9.98 42.26
C TYR A 102 -19.22 -8.93 43.35
N ASP A 103 -20.08 -7.94 43.12
CA ASP A 103 -20.50 -7.00 44.16
C ASP A 103 -21.34 -7.72 45.23
N ILE A 104 -22.30 -8.56 44.81
CA ILE A 104 -23.09 -9.40 45.73
C ILE A 104 -22.16 -10.32 46.54
N LEU A 105 -21.21 -10.99 45.88
CA LEU A 105 -20.25 -11.86 46.56
C LEU A 105 -19.35 -11.08 47.52
N LEU A 106 -18.93 -9.87 47.16
CA LEU A 106 -18.11 -9.01 48.01
C LEU A 106 -18.86 -8.57 49.28
N GLU A 107 -20.15 -8.24 49.17
CA GLU A 107 -21.01 -7.86 50.30
C GLU A 107 -21.29 -9.04 51.25
N GLN A 108 -21.52 -10.24 50.71
CA GLN A 108 -21.86 -11.43 51.50
C GLN A 108 -20.64 -12.08 52.16
N THR A 109 -19.44 -11.79 51.67
CA THR A 109 -18.21 -12.42 52.16
C THR A 109 -17.72 -11.77 53.45
N THR A 110 -17.51 -12.58 54.48
CA THR A 110 -16.95 -12.13 55.77
C THR A 110 -15.45 -12.40 55.92
N ILE A 111 -14.87 -13.26 55.08
CA ILE A 111 -13.46 -13.66 55.13
C ILE A 111 -12.61 -12.69 54.29
N ASP A 112 -11.58 -12.09 54.91
CA ASP A 112 -10.77 -11.05 54.25
C ASP A 112 -10.02 -11.55 53.01
N LEU A 113 -9.43 -12.76 53.04
CA LEU A 113 -8.76 -13.33 51.86
C LEU A 113 -9.71 -13.55 50.69
N GLU A 114 -10.95 -13.94 50.97
CA GLU A 114 -11.97 -14.09 49.93
C GLU A 114 -12.39 -12.70 49.39
N LYS A 115 -12.51 -11.68 50.25
CA LYS A 115 -12.73 -10.29 49.80
C LYS A 115 -11.60 -9.82 48.89
N ALA A 116 -10.35 -10.18 49.17
CA ALA A 116 -9.22 -9.86 48.30
C ALA A 116 -9.38 -10.49 46.91
N SER A 117 -9.81 -11.75 46.84
CA SER A 117 -10.13 -12.44 45.58
C SER A 117 -11.28 -11.74 44.83
N MET A 118 -12.37 -11.38 45.52
CA MET A 118 -13.50 -10.67 44.88
C MET A 118 -13.07 -9.30 44.35
N ASN A 119 -12.23 -8.56 45.09
CA ASN A 119 -11.65 -7.30 44.60
C ASN A 119 -10.74 -7.54 43.38
N HIS A 120 -9.97 -8.62 43.33
CA HIS A 120 -9.18 -8.97 42.15
C HIS A 120 -10.07 -9.22 40.94
N MET A 121 -11.15 -9.99 41.11
CA MET A 121 -12.12 -10.28 40.04
C MET A 121 -12.85 -9.01 39.58
N LEU A 122 -13.27 -8.12 40.47
CA LEU A 122 -13.82 -6.80 40.11
C LEU A 122 -12.81 -5.95 39.35
N GLY A 123 -11.52 -6.05 39.68
CA GLY A 123 -10.44 -5.44 38.89
C GLY A 123 -10.42 -5.93 37.43
N ILE A 124 -10.60 -7.24 37.20
CA ILE A 124 -10.71 -7.83 35.86
C ILE A 124 -11.98 -7.32 35.15
N VAL A 125 -13.12 -7.30 35.84
CA VAL A 125 -14.40 -6.83 35.29
C VAL A 125 -14.29 -5.39 34.83
N LYS A 126 -13.79 -4.50 35.70
CA LYS A 126 -13.60 -3.07 35.40
C LYS A 126 -12.61 -2.85 34.27
N HIS A 127 -11.55 -3.66 34.19
CA HIS A 127 -10.64 -3.63 33.07
C HIS A 127 -11.35 -3.98 31.75
N GLY A 128 -12.20 -5.02 31.75
CA GLY A 128 -13.01 -5.41 30.61
C GLY A 128 -14.04 -4.35 30.16
N GLN A 129 -14.59 -3.59 31.10
CA GLN A 129 -15.48 -2.45 30.82
C GLN A 129 -14.75 -1.22 30.26
N GLY A 130 -13.41 -1.20 30.31
CA GLY A 130 -12.61 -0.02 29.97
C GLY A 130 -12.51 1.02 31.10
N GLU A 131 -13.01 0.71 32.29
CA GLU A 131 -12.94 1.55 33.50
C GLU A 131 -11.59 1.37 34.20
N TYR A 132 -10.52 1.80 33.52
CA TYR A 132 -9.14 1.50 33.91
C TYR A 132 -8.73 2.04 35.30
N LYS A 133 -9.27 3.20 35.72
CA LYS A 133 -8.96 3.79 37.04
C LYS A 133 -9.56 2.96 38.17
N ASP A 134 -10.78 2.48 37.98
CA ASP A 134 -11.47 1.65 38.97
C ASP A 134 -10.85 0.26 39.02
N ALA A 135 -10.47 -0.30 37.87
CA ALA A 135 -9.70 -1.56 37.80
C ALA A 135 -8.43 -1.51 38.68
N ILE A 136 -7.61 -0.46 38.52
CA ILE A 136 -6.41 -0.25 39.35
C ILE A 136 -6.77 -0.12 40.83
N THR A 137 -7.87 0.56 41.14
CA THR A 137 -8.34 0.75 42.53
C THR A 137 -8.70 -0.58 43.18
N TYR A 138 -9.47 -1.43 42.48
CA TYR A 138 -9.85 -2.76 42.97
C TYR A 138 -8.65 -3.70 43.13
N TYR A 139 -7.71 -3.72 42.17
CA TYR A 139 -6.46 -4.49 42.35
C TYR A 139 -5.63 -4.00 43.54
N LYS A 140 -5.53 -2.68 43.76
CA LYS A 140 -4.83 -2.13 44.94
C LYS A 140 -5.54 -2.47 46.25
N ARG A 141 -6.87 -2.53 46.27
CA ARG A 141 -7.64 -3.00 47.43
C ARG A 141 -7.35 -4.47 47.73
N SER A 142 -7.33 -5.31 46.71
CA SER A 142 -6.94 -6.73 46.82
C SER A 142 -5.56 -6.88 47.46
N ILE A 143 -4.53 -6.21 46.90
CA ILE A 143 -3.16 -6.24 47.42
C ILE A 143 -3.09 -5.76 48.88
N LYS A 144 -3.78 -4.67 49.25
CA LYS A 144 -3.76 -4.13 50.61
C LYS A 144 -4.36 -5.08 51.65
N ILE A 145 -5.31 -5.92 51.25
CA ILE A 145 -5.87 -6.96 52.13
C ILE A 145 -4.88 -8.12 52.27
N GLU A 146 -4.31 -8.55 51.15
CA GLU A 146 -3.31 -9.63 51.08
C GLU A 146 -2.04 -9.31 51.89
N GLU A 147 -1.55 -8.06 51.85
CA GLU A 147 -0.38 -7.60 52.61
C GLU A 147 -0.51 -7.82 54.13
N LYS A 148 -1.74 -7.83 54.65
CA LYS A 148 -1.99 -8.05 56.08
C LYS A 148 -2.01 -9.52 56.48
N MET A 149 -2.21 -10.42 55.52
CA MET A 149 -2.60 -11.81 55.77
C MET A 149 -1.61 -12.82 55.19
N LEU A 150 -0.82 -12.44 54.18
CA LEU A 150 0.04 -13.33 53.40
C LEU A 150 1.51 -12.91 53.47
N SER A 151 2.41 -13.85 53.23
CA SER A 151 3.84 -13.52 53.11
C SER A 151 4.08 -12.68 51.85
N PRO A 152 5.06 -11.75 51.84
CA PRO A 152 5.33 -10.89 50.68
C PRO A 152 5.69 -11.61 49.38
N THR A 153 5.94 -12.92 49.43
CA THR A 153 6.27 -13.77 48.29
C THR A 153 5.09 -14.63 47.81
N HIS A 154 3.87 -14.39 48.32
CA HIS A 154 2.70 -15.18 47.97
C HIS A 154 2.23 -14.92 46.52
N ALA A 155 1.79 -15.97 45.82
CA ALA A 155 1.44 -15.92 44.39
C ALA A 155 0.29 -14.94 44.07
N ASN A 156 -0.64 -14.71 44.99
CA ASN A 156 -1.75 -13.77 44.77
C ASN A 156 -1.29 -12.34 44.44
N PHE A 157 -0.19 -11.87 45.05
CA PHE A 157 0.37 -10.55 44.71
C PHE A 157 0.76 -10.45 43.24
N VAL A 158 1.25 -11.56 42.66
CA VAL A 158 1.66 -11.64 41.25
C VAL A 158 0.46 -11.42 40.34
N ALA A 159 -0.69 -12.04 40.64
CA ALA A 159 -1.91 -11.89 39.85
C ALA A 159 -2.38 -10.42 39.83
N SER A 160 -2.48 -9.80 41.00
CA SER A 160 -2.93 -8.40 41.10
C SER A 160 -1.92 -7.40 40.53
N TYR A 161 -0.61 -7.62 40.71
CA TYR A 161 0.42 -6.78 40.07
C TYR A 161 0.43 -6.93 38.55
N ASN A 162 0.26 -8.15 38.02
CA ASN A 162 0.12 -8.36 36.59
C ASN A 162 -1.15 -7.68 36.04
N GLY A 163 -2.28 -7.77 36.75
CA GLY A 163 -3.51 -7.06 36.39
C GLY A 163 -3.30 -5.55 36.27
N ILE A 164 -2.65 -4.93 37.27
CA ILE A 164 -2.29 -3.50 37.23
C ILE A 164 -1.34 -3.20 36.06
N GLY A 165 -0.33 -4.03 35.84
CA GLY A 165 0.64 -3.87 34.74
C GLY A 165 -0.04 -3.90 33.37
N LEU A 166 -0.99 -4.82 33.16
CA LEU A 166 -1.78 -4.91 31.93
C LEU A 166 -2.63 -3.66 31.71
N VAL A 167 -3.27 -3.13 32.76
CA VAL A 167 -4.07 -1.90 32.67
C VAL A 167 -3.19 -0.71 32.29
N TYR A 168 -2.04 -0.52 32.94
CA TYR A 168 -1.10 0.54 32.60
C TYR A 168 -0.58 0.41 31.15
N ALA A 169 -0.30 -0.81 30.71
CA ALA A 169 0.11 -1.09 29.33
C ALA A 169 -1.00 -0.85 28.29
N LYS A 170 -2.28 -0.86 28.70
CA LYS A 170 -3.42 -0.58 27.83
C LYS A 170 -3.68 0.92 27.68
N ILE A 171 -3.46 1.71 28.74
CA ILE A 171 -3.59 3.18 28.72
C ILE A 171 -2.33 3.90 28.18
N GLY A 172 -1.26 3.16 27.88
CA GLY A 172 -0.02 3.69 27.29
C GLY A 172 1.02 4.19 28.31
N ASP A 173 0.79 4.00 29.61
CA ASP A 173 1.76 4.33 30.66
C ASP A 173 2.70 3.13 30.89
N TYR A 174 3.65 3.00 29.99
CA TYR A 174 4.54 1.85 29.95
C TYR A 174 5.53 1.81 31.12
N SER A 175 5.89 2.97 31.70
CA SER A 175 6.78 3.04 32.87
C SER A 175 6.16 2.38 34.10
N ASN A 176 4.89 2.69 34.39
CA ASN A 176 4.19 2.03 35.49
C ASN A 176 3.93 0.55 35.16
N ALA A 177 3.59 0.22 33.91
CA ALA A 177 3.42 -1.18 33.50
C ALA A 177 4.67 -2.03 33.76
N LEU A 178 5.85 -1.54 33.36
CA LEU A 178 7.13 -2.20 33.63
C LEU A 178 7.38 -2.35 35.14
N SER A 179 7.15 -1.30 35.92
CA SER A 179 7.36 -1.33 37.38
C SER A 179 6.53 -2.43 38.05
N TYR A 180 5.25 -2.56 37.68
CA TYR A 180 4.36 -3.56 38.27
C TYR A 180 4.67 -4.99 37.79
N HIS A 181 4.98 -5.19 36.51
CA HIS A 181 5.42 -6.51 36.02
C HIS A 181 6.79 -6.93 36.59
N GLN A 182 7.69 -5.99 36.86
CA GLN A 182 8.96 -6.28 37.54
C GLN A 182 8.75 -6.72 38.99
N LYS A 183 7.83 -6.10 39.73
CA LYS A 183 7.44 -6.56 41.08
C LYS A 183 6.88 -7.99 41.05
N ALA A 184 6.02 -8.28 40.08
CA ALA A 184 5.47 -9.62 39.89
C ALA A 184 6.58 -10.66 39.56
N LEU A 185 7.53 -10.29 38.70
CA LEU A 185 8.69 -11.12 38.37
C LEU A 185 9.59 -11.37 39.59
N GLU A 186 9.89 -10.35 40.40
CA GLU A 186 10.74 -10.48 41.60
C GLU A 186 10.13 -11.45 42.63
N ILE A 187 8.81 -11.41 42.82
CA ILE A 187 8.10 -12.35 43.69
C ILE A 187 8.24 -13.78 43.16
N ASN A 188 7.97 -13.99 41.88
CA ASN A 188 8.09 -15.30 41.25
C ASN A 188 9.53 -15.83 41.31
N GLN A 189 10.54 -14.99 41.13
CA GLN A 189 11.96 -15.39 41.23
C GLN A 189 12.36 -15.85 42.63
N LYS A 190 11.75 -15.29 43.68
CA LYS A 190 11.99 -15.70 45.07
C LYS A 190 11.20 -16.96 45.46
N ALA A 191 10.00 -17.12 44.89
CA ALA A 191 9.07 -18.17 45.28
C ALA A 191 9.20 -19.46 44.46
N LEU A 192 9.69 -19.38 43.23
CA LEU A 192 9.62 -20.48 42.26
C LEU A 192 11.01 -20.92 41.75
N PRO A 193 11.18 -22.20 41.36
CA PRO A 193 12.39 -22.67 40.68
C PRO A 193 12.65 -21.89 39.37
N SER A 194 13.92 -21.78 38.98
CA SER A 194 14.34 -20.95 37.82
C SER A 194 13.76 -21.39 36.47
N ASN A 195 13.26 -22.62 36.35
CA ASN A 195 12.61 -23.16 35.16
C ASN A 195 11.08 -23.22 35.28
N HIS A 196 10.47 -22.57 36.28
CA HIS A 196 9.01 -22.60 36.44
C HIS A 196 8.30 -21.80 35.32
N PRO A 197 7.23 -22.32 34.68
CA PRO A 197 6.50 -21.64 33.61
C PRO A 197 6.00 -20.22 33.96
N ASP A 198 5.64 -19.95 35.21
CA ASP A 198 5.19 -18.62 35.63
C ASP A 198 6.28 -17.53 35.53
N LEU A 199 7.57 -17.92 35.60
CA LEU A 199 8.67 -16.99 35.30
C LEU A 199 8.68 -16.62 33.82
N ALA A 200 8.43 -17.58 32.93
CA ALA A 200 8.33 -17.32 31.50
C ALA A 200 7.15 -16.38 31.19
N THR A 201 6.00 -16.58 31.83
CA THR A 201 4.84 -15.67 31.73
C THR A 201 5.23 -14.25 32.18
N SER A 202 5.97 -14.13 33.27
CA SER A 202 6.42 -12.82 33.80
C SER A 202 7.37 -12.11 32.83
N TYR A 203 8.34 -12.84 32.25
CA TYR A 203 9.22 -12.29 31.21
C TYR A 203 8.45 -11.93 29.93
N SER A 204 7.47 -12.74 29.52
CA SER A 204 6.62 -12.48 28.36
C SER A 204 5.79 -11.20 28.53
N ASN A 205 5.23 -10.96 29.72
CA ASN A 205 4.50 -9.72 30.03
C ASN A 205 5.40 -8.48 29.92
N ILE A 206 6.65 -8.55 30.41
CA ILE A 206 7.62 -7.46 30.26
C ILE A 206 8.00 -7.27 28.78
N GLY A 207 8.22 -8.36 28.04
CA GLY A 207 8.45 -8.34 26.59
C GLY A 207 7.32 -7.65 25.82
N MET A 208 6.07 -7.91 26.20
CA MET A 208 4.89 -7.26 25.62
C MET A 208 4.89 -5.75 25.84
N VAL A 209 5.30 -5.28 27.04
CA VAL A 209 5.39 -3.84 27.30
C VAL A 209 6.46 -3.20 26.43
N TYR A 210 7.66 -3.78 26.33
CA TYR A 210 8.71 -3.25 25.43
C TYR A 210 8.27 -3.28 23.95
N HIS A 211 7.58 -4.33 23.52
CA HIS A 211 7.02 -4.41 22.16
C HIS A 211 6.04 -3.27 21.89
N LYS A 212 5.13 -2.95 22.84
CA LYS A 212 4.19 -1.83 22.72
C LYS A 212 4.88 -0.45 22.76
N MET A 213 6.02 -0.34 23.44
CA MET A 213 6.86 0.86 23.44
C MET A 213 7.62 1.08 22.12
N GLY A 214 7.70 0.06 21.26
CA GLY A 214 8.54 0.07 20.06
C GLY A 214 10.01 -0.28 20.32
N ASP A 215 10.38 -0.67 21.55
CA ASP A 215 11.72 -1.16 21.89
C ASP A 215 11.82 -2.66 21.60
N TYR A 216 11.95 -2.97 20.31
CA TYR A 216 11.94 -4.33 19.80
C TYR A 216 13.14 -5.17 20.26
N SER A 217 14.29 -4.54 20.51
CA SER A 217 15.49 -5.23 21.00
C SER A 217 15.28 -5.79 22.40
N ASN A 218 14.75 -4.98 23.32
CA ASN A 218 14.42 -5.47 24.66
C ASN A 218 13.26 -6.49 24.62
N ALA A 219 12.24 -6.24 23.79
CA ALA A 219 11.14 -7.19 23.62
C ALA A 219 11.64 -8.59 23.20
N LEU A 220 12.51 -8.68 22.19
CA LEU A 220 13.14 -9.93 21.77
C LEU A 220 13.92 -10.60 22.91
N SER A 221 14.73 -9.84 23.64
CA SER A 221 15.52 -10.39 24.75
C SER A 221 14.63 -11.04 25.82
N TYR A 222 13.54 -10.38 26.20
CA TYR A 222 12.61 -10.90 27.21
C TYR A 222 11.78 -12.08 26.69
N TYR A 223 11.29 -12.03 25.45
CA TYR A 223 10.57 -13.16 24.85
C TYR A 223 11.46 -14.39 24.63
N GLN A 224 12.74 -14.19 24.27
CA GLN A 224 13.70 -15.30 24.17
C GLN A 224 13.97 -15.96 25.52
N LYS A 225 14.10 -15.18 26.60
CA LYS A 225 14.20 -15.72 27.96
C LYS A 225 12.97 -16.54 28.36
N ALA A 226 11.77 -16.04 28.03
CA ALA A 226 10.52 -16.77 28.27
C ALA A 226 10.51 -18.10 27.48
N LEU A 227 10.86 -18.06 26.20
CA LEU A 227 10.93 -19.24 25.33
C LEU A 227 11.91 -20.28 25.87
N GLU A 228 13.11 -19.88 26.32
CA GLU A 228 14.11 -20.79 26.88
C GLU A 228 13.60 -21.53 28.12
N ILE A 229 12.88 -20.82 29.00
CA ILE A 229 12.27 -21.43 30.19
C ILE A 229 11.19 -22.43 29.78
N TYR A 230 10.27 -22.04 28.88
CA TYR A 230 9.23 -22.94 28.40
C TYR A 230 9.79 -24.18 27.71
N GLN A 231 10.86 -24.05 26.91
CA GLN A 231 11.53 -25.18 26.26
C GLN A 231 12.10 -26.20 27.25
N LYS A 232 12.55 -25.74 28.43
CA LYS A 232 13.06 -26.62 29.50
C LYS A 232 11.96 -27.20 30.37
N ALA A 233 10.84 -26.48 30.51
CA ALA A 233 9.78 -26.79 31.47
C ALA A 233 8.63 -27.61 30.88
N LEU A 234 8.37 -27.47 29.58
CA LEU A 234 7.17 -27.99 28.93
C LEU A 234 7.50 -28.96 27.78
N PRO A 235 6.58 -29.88 27.44
CA PRO A 235 6.69 -30.72 26.24
C PRO A 235 6.83 -29.87 24.97
N SER A 236 7.52 -30.39 23.94
CA SER A 236 7.82 -29.65 22.70
C SER A 236 6.58 -29.24 21.89
N ASN A 237 5.44 -29.88 22.12
CA ASN A 237 4.15 -29.55 21.51
C ASN A 237 3.23 -28.71 22.43
N HIS A 238 3.73 -28.14 23.53
CA HIS A 238 2.88 -27.35 24.41
C HIS A 238 2.47 -26.00 23.76
N PRO A 239 1.18 -25.60 23.81
CA PRO A 239 0.69 -24.33 23.23
C PRO A 239 1.45 -23.06 23.64
N ASP A 240 1.93 -22.97 24.89
CA ASP A 240 2.73 -21.83 25.37
C ASP A 240 4.04 -21.60 24.59
N LEU A 241 4.64 -22.65 24.04
CA LEU A 241 5.80 -22.53 23.13
C LEU A 241 5.39 -21.84 21.84
N ALA A 242 4.24 -22.20 21.28
CA ALA A 242 3.71 -21.56 20.08
C ALA A 242 3.35 -20.09 20.32
N THR A 243 2.76 -19.76 21.47
CA THR A 243 2.53 -18.36 21.87
C THR A 243 3.84 -17.57 21.92
N SER A 244 4.90 -18.16 22.50
CA SER A 244 6.21 -17.52 22.58
C SER A 244 6.84 -17.29 21.20
N TYR A 245 6.74 -18.27 20.31
CA TYR A 245 7.20 -18.12 18.92
C TYR A 245 6.38 -17.07 18.16
N ASN A 246 5.06 -17.01 18.33
CA ASN A 246 4.22 -15.98 17.75
C ASN A 246 4.62 -14.58 18.24
N ASN A 247 4.84 -14.39 19.53
CA ASN A 247 5.29 -13.10 20.08
C ASN A 247 6.62 -12.66 19.47
N ILE A 248 7.59 -13.57 19.33
CA ILE A 248 8.87 -13.29 18.67
C ILE A 248 8.65 -12.94 17.19
N GLY A 249 7.80 -13.70 16.48
CA GLY A 249 7.44 -13.44 15.09
C GLY A 249 6.81 -12.06 14.90
N MET A 250 5.94 -11.62 15.83
CA MET A 250 5.36 -10.28 15.82
C MET A 250 6.41 -9.19 15.96
N VAL A 251 7.41 -9.38 16.83
CA VAL A 251 8.50 -8.41 16.96
C VAL A 251 9.31 -8.31 15.66
N TYR A 252 9.69 -9.44 15.05
CA TYR A 252 10.38 -9.43 13.75
C TYR A 252 9.54 -8.78 12.65
N HIS A 253 8.22 -9.04 12.62
CA HIS A 253 7.31 -8.38 11.68
C HIS A 253 7.32 -6.86 11.86
N LYS A 254 7.31 -6.35 13.10
CA LYS A 254 7.38 -4.91 13.37
C LYS A 254 8.75 -4.31 13.04
N MET A 255 9.80 -5.11 13.08
CA MET A 255 11.14 -4.75 12.60
C MET A 255 11.29 -4.85 11.06
N VAL A 256 10.21 -5.19 10.33
CA VAL A 256 10.21 -5.35 8.85
C VAL A 256 11.07 -6.55 8.39
N ASP A 257 11.46 -7.43 9.32
CA ASP A 257 12.14 -8.70 9.02
C ASP A 257 11.11 -9.82 8.83
N TYR A 258 10.42 -9.77 7.70
CA TYR A 258 9.32 -10.68 7.40
C TYR A 258 9.78 -12.14 7.21
N SER A 259 11.03 -12.36 6.82
CA SER A 259 11.59 -13.71 6.68
C SER A 259 11.71 -14.41 8.03
N ASN A 260 12.27 -13.73 9.04
CA ASN A 260 12.31 -14.27 10.39
C ASN A 260 10.90 -14.37 10.99
N ALA A 261 10.03 -13.37 10.78
CA ALA A 261 8.65 -13.42 11.23
C ALA A 261 7.92 -14.68 10.72
N LEU A 262 7.98 -14.96 9.42
CA LEU A 262 7.40 -16.16 8.80
C LEU A 262 7.97 -17.45 9.40
N SER A 263 9.29 -17.53 9.60
CA SER A 263 9.92 -18.71 10.21
C SER A 263 9.37 -18.99 11.61
N TYR A 264 9.23 -17.94 12.43
CA TYR A 264 8.69 -18.06 13.79
C TYR A 264 7.19 -18.37 13.81
N TYR A 265 6.39 -17.74 12.96
CA TYR A 265 4.97 -18.04 12.84
C TYR A 265 4.71 -19.46 12.34
N GLN A 266 5.53 -19.97 11.40
CA GLN A 266 5.43 -21.36 10.93
C GLN A 266 5.73 -22.36 12.04
N LYS A 267 6.74 -22.11 12.89
CA LYS A 267 7.02 -22.94 14.07
C LYS A 267 5.85 -22.95 15.06
N ALA A 268 5.25 -21.78 15.30
CA ALA A 268 4.06 -21.69 16.15
C ALA A 268 2.88 -22.49 15.57
N LEU A 269 2.62 -22.35 14.27
CA LEU A 269 1.57 -23.07 13.57
C LEU A 269 1.78 -24.60 13.66
N GLU A 270 3.00 -25.09 13.44
CA GLU A 270 3.31 -26.53 13.52
C GLU A 270 3.00 -27.10 14.92
N ILE A 271 3.36 -26.36 15.97
CA ILE A 271 3.07 -26.76 17.35
C ILE A 271 1.55 -26.78 17.58
N TYR A 272 0.83 -25.72 17.21
CA TYR A 272 -0.61 -25.67 17.38
C TYR A 272 -1.34 -26.76 16.60
N GLN A 273 -0.91 -27.09 15.38
CA GLN A 273 -1.49 -28.18 14.59
C GLN A 273 -1.33 -29.54 15.26
N LYS A 274 -0.25 -29.75 16.01
CA LYS A 274 0.00 -30.98 16.77
C LYS A 274 -0.72 -31.01 18.12
N ALA A 275 -0.94 -29.84 18.72
CA ALA A 275 -1.42 -29.70 20.09
C ALA A 275 -2.94 -29.51 20.21
N LEU A 276 -3.57 -28.93 19.18
CA LEU A 276 -4.94 -28.44 19.24
C LEU A 276 -5.82 -29.08 18.16
N PRO A 277 -7.15 -29.18 18.39
CA PRO A 277 -8.10 -29.57 17.36
C PRO A 277 -8.02 -28.67 16.12
N SER A 278 -8.34 -29.20 14.94
CA SER A 278 -8.21 -28.49 13.66
C SER A 278 -9.06 -27.22 13.53
N ASN A 279 -10.09 -27.07 14.36
CA ASN A 279 -10.96 -25.90 14.43
C ASN A 279 -10.63 -24.98 15.61
N HIS A 280 -9.48 -25.12 16.27
CA HIS A 280 -9.15 -24.26 17.41
C HIS A 280 -8.85 -22.81 16.96
N PRO A 281 -9.37 -21.76 17.64
CA PRO A 281 -9.15 -20.36 17.27
C PRO A 281 -7.68 -19.94 17.14
N ASP A 282 -6.78 -20.49 17.95
CA ASP A 282 -5.34 -20.19 17.89
C ASP A 282 -4.68 -20.58 16.55
N LEU A 283 -5.24 -21.57 15.85
CA LEU A 283 -4.82 -21.90 14.48
C LEU A 283 -5.21 -20.79 13.50
N ALA A 284 -6.41 -20.22 13.64
CA ALA A 284 -6.85 -19.09 12.83
C ALA A 284 -5.96 -17.85 13.07
N LEU A 285 -5.60 -17.57 14.32
CA LEU A 285 -4.66 -16.50 14.66
C LEU A 285 -3.29 -16.71 14.01
N SER A 286 -2.77 -17.94 14.05
CA SER A 286 -1.49 -18.27 13.44
C SER A 286 -1.51 -18.14 11.92
N TYR A 287 -2.59 -18.59 11.27
CA TYR A 287 -2.79 -18.38 9.83
C TYR A 287 -2.90 -16.89 9.47
N ASN A 288 -3.62 -16.09 10.26
CA ASN A 288 -3.70 -14.65 10.04
C ASN A 288 -2.33 -13.96 10.18
N ASN A 289 -1.52 -14.32 11.18
CA ASN A 289 -0.18 -13.75 11.33
C ASN A 289 0.75 -14.08 10.14
N ILE A 290 0.66 -15.31 9.62
CA ILE A 290 1.38 -15.71 8.40
C ILE A 290 0.87 -14.93 7.19
N ALA A 291 -0.46 -14.76 7.07
CA ALA A 291 -1.07 -14.00 5.99
C ALA A 291 -0.62 -12.54 5.97
N LEU A 292 -0.61 -11.87 7.14
CA LEU A 292 -0.13 -10.49 7.30
C LEU A 292 1.35 -10.34 6.92
N ALA A 293 2.18 -11.34 7.22
CA ALA A 293 3.57 -11.34 6.81
C ALA A 293 3.73 -11.46 5.29
N TYR A 294 2.93 -12.32 4.63
CA TYR A 294 2.91 -12.40 3.16
C TYR A 294 2.35 -11.13 2.50
N GLU A 295 1.31 -10.53 3.08
CA GLU A 295 0.77 -9.24 2.65
C GLU A 295 1.87 -8.17 2.68
N SER A 296 2.62 -8.10 3.79
CA SER A 296 3.69 -7.12 3.96
C SER A 296 4.88 -7.33 3.01
N ILE A 297 5.04 -8.55 2.48
CA ILE A 297 6.02 -8.88 1.41
C ILE A 297 5.47 -8.51 0.01
N GLY A 298 4.15 -8.33 -0.12
CA GLY A 298 3.46 -8.12 -1.40
C GLY A 298 3.02 -9.40 -2.11
N ASP A 299 3.10 -10.57 -1.44
CA ASP A 299 2.62 -11.85 -1.97
C ASP A 299 1.15 -12.07 -1.57
N TYR A 300 0.27 -11.33 -2.24
CA TYR A 300 -1.17 -11.32 -1.93
C TYR A 300 -1.86 -12.66 -2.19
N SER A 301 -1.33 -13.50 -3.08
CA SER A 301 -1.87 -14.83 -3.36
C SER A 301 -1.70 -15.76 -2.17
N ASN A 302 -0.50 -15.81 -1.57
CA ASN A 302 -0.26 -16.58 -0.37
C ASN A 302 -1.01 -15.99 0.83
N ALA A 303 -1.02 -14.66 0.98
CA ALA A 303 -1.79 -13.99 2.04
C ALA A 303 -3.28 -14.36 1.97
N LEU A 304 -3.89 -14.30 0.79
CA LEU A 304 -5.28 -14.72 0.56
C LEU A 304 -5.52 -16.17 0.99
N SER A 305 -4.64 -17.09 0.57
CA SER A 305 -4.76 -18.52 0.92
C SER A 305 -4.78 -18.74 2.44
N TYR A 306 -3.91 -18.05 3.17
CA TYR A 306 -3.84 -18.16 4.63
C TYR A 306 -5.02 -17.47 5.33
N HIS A 307 -5.46 -16.30 4.87
CA HIS A 307 -6.67 -15.66 5.39
C HIS A 307 -7.94 -16.52 5.17
N GLN A 308 -8.04 -17.23 4.04
CA GLN A 308 -9.14 -18.16 3.79
C GLN A 308 -9.15 -19.34 4.78
N LYS A 309 -7.97 -19.90 5.09
CA LYS A 309 -7.85 -20.95 6.12
C LYS A 309 -8.27 -20.46 7.51
N ALA A 310 -7.88 -19.23 7.86
CA ALA A 310 -8.30 -18.61 9.12
C ALA A 310 -9.83 -18.41 9.15
N LEU A 311 -10.42 -17.89 8.06
CA LEU A 311 -11.86 -17.70 7.94
C LEU A 311 -12.63 -19.02 8.08
N GLU A 312 -12.17 -20.12 7.46
CA GLU A 312 -12.83 -21.42 7.54
C GLU A 312 -12.95 -21.92 9.00
N ILE A 313 -11.90 -21.71 9.80
CA ILE A 313 -11.90 -22.07 11.22
C ILE A 313 -12.88 -21.18 11.99
N LEU A 314 -12.84 -19.87 11.76
CA LEU A 314 -13.71 -18.91 12.44
C LEU A 314 -15.20 -19.17 12.11
N GLN A 315 -15.52 -19.51 10.86
CA GLN A 315 -16.89 -19.84 10.45
C GLN A 315 -17.45 -21.08 11.15
N LYS A 316 -16.60 -22.06 11.50
CA LYS A 316 -17.00 -23.27 12.22
C LYS A 316 -17.11 -23.06 13.73
N THR A 317 -16.48 -22.02 14.27
CA THR A 317 -16.35 -21.81 15.72
C THR A 317 -17.18 -20.66 16.25
N LEU A 318 -17.46 -19.65 15.43
CA LEU A 318 -18.12 -18.43 15.85
C LEU A 318 -19.54 -18.35 15.27
N PRO A 319 -20.47 -17.69 15.98
CA PRO A 319 -21.76 -17.31 15.42
C PRO A 319 -21.59 -16.50 14.12
N SER A 320 -22.52 -16.64 13.18
CA SER A 320 -22.44 -16.01 11.85
C SER A 320 -22.38 -14.48 11.86
N ASN A 321 -22.78 -13.85 12.97
CA ASN A 321 -22.73 -12.41 13.18
C ASN A 321 -21.56 -11.97 14.09
N HIS A 322 -20.58 -12.82 14.36
CA HIS A 322 -19.45 -12.43 15.20
C HIS A 322 -18.52 -11.42 14.49
N PRO A 323 -18.13 -10.30 15.13
CA PRO A 323 -17.27 -9.27 14.54
C PRO A 323 -15.96 -9.79 13.92
N ASP A 324 -15.31 -10.79 14.53
CA ASP A 324 -14.08 -11.38 13.99
C ASP A 324 -14.25 -11.98 12.58
N LEU A 325 -15.45 -12.46 12.22
CA LEU A 325 -15.73 -12.91 10.85
C LEU A 325 -15.68 -11.73 9.87
N ALA A 326 -16.18 -10.56 10.28
CA ALA A 326 -16.12 -9.35 9.46
C ALA A 326 -14.68 -8.86 9.27
N ILE A 327 -13.83 -8.96 10.29
CA ILE A 327 -12.38 -8.67 10.17
C ILE A 327 -11.76 -9.59 9.11
N SER A 328 -12.00 -10.90 9.17
CA SER A 328 -11.49 -11.84 8.18
C SER A 328 -12.01 -11.56 6.76
N TYR A 329 -13.29 -11.22 6.60
CA TYR A 329 -13.83 -10.83 5.31
C TYR A 329 -13.21 -9.53 4.78
N ASN A 330 -12.98 -8.54 5.64
CA ASN A 330 -12.29 -7.31 5.24
C ASN A 330 -10.85 -7.57 4.79
N ASN A 331 -10.09 -8.41 5.51
CA ASN A 331 -8.73 -8.75 5.12
C ASN A 331 -8.70 -9.47 3.76
N ILE A 332 -9.63 -10.41 3.52
CA ILE A 332 -9.78 -11.08 2.22
C ILE A 332 -10.18 -10.08 1.13
N GLY A 333 -11.11 -9.17 1.42
CA GLY A 333 -11.51 -8.10 0.51
C GLY A 333 -10.34 -7.20 0.11
N LEU A 334 -9.50 -6.84 1.09
CA LEU A 334 -8.28 -6.06 0.86
C LEU A 334 -7.29 -6.82 -0.03
N MET A 335 -7.14 -8.14 0.15
CA MET A 335 -6.27 -8.95 -0.72
C MET A 335 -6.77 -8.95 -2.17
N HIS A 336 -8.08 -9.12 -2.39
CA HIS A 336 -8.67 -8.99 -3.73
C HIS A 336 -8.50 -7.59 -4.31
N HIS A 337 -8.69 -6.54 -3.51
CA HIS A 337 -8.44 -5.16 -3.94
C HIS A 337 -6.99 -4.95 -4.40
N ASN A 338 -6.01 -5.43 -3.62
CA ASN A 338 -4.59 -5.29 -3.94
C ASN A 338 -4.17 -6.10 -5.18
N MET A 339 -4.89 -7.18 -5.49
CA MET A 339 -4.73 -7.95 -6.73
C MET A 339 -5.48 -7.34 -7.93
N GLY A 340 -6.26 -6.27 -7.74
CA GLY A 340 -7.06 -5.62 -8.79
C GLY A 340 -8.40 -6.31 -9.08
N ASP A 341 -8.79 -7.29 -8.27
CA ASP A 341 -10.07 -8.01 -8.37
C ASP A 341 -11.16 -7.29 -7.56
N TYR A 342 -11.54 -6.11 -8.05
CA TYR A 342 -12.43 -5.19 -7.35
C TYR A 342 -13.84 -5.77 -7.13
N SER A 343 -14.32 -6.63 -8.03
CA SER A 343 -15.64 -7.28 -7.88
C SER A 343 -15.70 -8.19 -6.65
N ASN A 344 -14.68 -9.03 -6.45
CA ASN A 344 -14.62 -9.87 -5.25
C ASN A 344 -14.31 -9.05 -4.00
N ALA A 345 -13.45 -8.03 -4.11
CA ALA A 345 -13.18 -7.12 -3.00
C ALA A 345 -14.48 -6.47 -2.46
N LEU A 346 -15.30 -5.95 -3.37
CA LEU A 346 -16.59 -5.35 -3.05
C LEU A 346 -17.52 -6.34 -2.33
N SER A 347 -17.66 -7.56 -2.88
CA SER A 347 -18.48 -8.63 -2.30
C SER A 347 -18.06 -8.98 -0.87
N PHE A 348 -16.75 -9.08 -0.61
CA PHE A 348 -16.23 -9.39 0.72
C PHE A 348 -16.38 -8.22 1.71
N HIS A 349 -16.12 -6.98 1.29
CA HIS A 349 -16.35 -5.82 2.15
C HIS A 349 -17.84 -5.61 2.48
N GLN A 350 -18.75 -5.91 1.55
CA GLN A 350 -20.19 -5.89 1.80
C GLN A 350 -20.61 -6.94 2.83
N LYS A 351 -20.07 -8.16 2.77
CA LYS A 351 -20.31 -9.19 3.81
C LYS A 351 -19.80 -8.76 5.17
N ALA A 352 -18.61 -8.15 5.24
CA ALA A 352 -18.09 -7.60 6.49
C ALA A 352 -19.01 -6.50 7.06
N LEU A 353 -19.48 -5.60 6.20
CA LEU A 353 -20.42 -4.55 6.58
C LEU A 353 -21.73 -5.12 7.15
N GLU A 354 -22.32 -6.13 6.50
CA GLU A 354 -23.56 -6.76 6.96
C GLU A 354 -23.42 -7.37 8.36
N ILE A 355 -22.29 -8.04 8.63
CA ILE A 355 -22.00 -8.62 9.94
C ILE A 355 -21.85 -7.51 10.99
N TYR A 356 -21.05 -6.48 10.71
CA TYR A 356 -20.87 -5.36 11.65
C TYR A 356 -22.19 -4.63 11.93
N GLN A 357 -23.06 -4.45 10.94
CA GLN A 357 -24.37 -3.82 11.12
C GLN A 357 -25.28 -4.59 12.08
N LYS A 358 -25.16 -5.93 12.11
CA LYS A 358 -25.92 -6.78 13.04
C LYS A 358 -25.27 -6.88 14.42
N ALA A 359 -23.95 -6.74 14.49
CA ALA A 359 -23.17 -7.04 15.70
C ALA A 359 -22.82 -5.82 16.54
N LEU A 360 -22.70 -4.64 15.93
CA LEU A 360 -22.13 -3.45 16.56
C LEU A 360 -23.14 -2.28 16.60
N PRO A 361 -23.02 -1.36 17.57
CA PRO A 361 -23.77 -0.12 17.59
C PRO A 361 -23.56 0.70 16.31
N SER A 362 -24.56 1.46 15.88
CA SER A 362 -24.54 2.21 14.61
C SER A 362 -23.44 3.28 14.50
N ASN A 363 -22.82 3.66 15.62
CA ASN A 363 -21.71 4.63 15.67
C ASN A 363 -20.34 3.95 15.86
N HIS A 364 -20.24 2.62 15.73
CA HIS A 364 -18.96 1.94 15.93
C HIS A 364 -17.96 2.25 14.79
N PRO A 365 -16.69 2.61 15.07
CA PRO A 365 -15.70 2.94 14.05
C PRO A 365 -15.49 1.86 12.97
N ASP A 366 -15.62 0.58 13.33
CA ASP A 366 -15.47 -0.54 12.36
C ASP A 366 -16.51 -0.51 11.23
N LEU A 367 -17.71 0.04 11.47
CA LEU A 367 -18.69 0.27 10.41
C LEU A 367 -18.20 1.31 9.41
N ALA A 368 -17.54 2.37 9.90
CA ALA A 368 -16.94 3.38 9.05
C ALA A 368 -15.77 2.83 8.23
N LEU A 369 -14.96 1.93 8.80
CA LEU A 369 -13.89 1.23 8.08
C LEU A 369 -14.46 0.45 6.89
N SER A 370 -15.49 -0.36 7.12
CA SER A 370 -16.14 -1.12 6.04
C SER A 370 -16.73 -0.21 4.97
N HIS A 371 -17.38 0.90 5.34
CA HIS A 371 -17.85 1.89 4.37
C HIS A 371 -16.71 2.54 3.57
N ASN A 372 -15.59 2.88 4.22
CA ASN A 372 -14.42 3.44 3.53
C ASN A 372 -13.79 2.44 2.56
N ASN A 373 -13.68 1.16 2.93
CA ASN A 373 -13.16 0.12 2.05
C ASN A 373 -14.05 -0.07 0.81
N ILE A 374 -15.38 -0.08 0.99
CA ILE A 374 -16.32 -0.12 -0.13
C ILE A 374 -16.17 1.12 -1.02
N GLY A 375 -16.14 2.32 -0.42
CA GLY A 375 -15.98 3.56 -1.19
C GLY A 375 -14.67 3.62 -1.97
N MET A 376 -13.58 3.06 -1.42
CA MET A 376 -12.30 2.94 -2.12
C MET A 376 -12.39 1.98 -3.31
N VAL A 377 -13.09 0.84 -3.16
CA VAL A 377 -13.31 -0.11 -4.26
C VAL A 377 -14.18 0.53 -5.35
N ASP A 378 -15.28 1.18 -4.99
CA ASP A 378 -16.16 1.88 -5.93
C ASP A 378 -15.38 2.98 -6.69
N TYR A 379 -14.53 3.73 -6.00
CA TYR A 379 -13.64 4.72 -6.61
C TYR A 379 -12.70 4.09 -7.65
N LYS A 380 -12.10 2.93 -7.34
CA LYS A 380 -11.22 2.20 -8.28
C LYS A 380 -11.98 1.59 -9.47
N MET A 381 -13.26 1.25 -9.27
CA MET A 381 -14.15 0.82 -10.34
C MET A 381 -14.70 1.97 -11.19
N GLY A 382 -14.50 3.23 -10.79
CA GLY A 382 -14.97 4.42 -11.48
C GLY A 382 -16.38 4.88 -11.10
N ASP A 383 -17.00 4.28 -10.08
CA ASP A 383 -18.29 4.72 -9.54
C ASP A 383 -18.08 5.75 -8.42
N TYR A 384 -17.69 6.96 -8.83
CA TYR A 384 -17.39 8.06 -7.91
C TYR A 384 -18.60 8.50 -7.08
N SER A 385 -19.82 8.31 -7.62
CA SER A 385 -21.06 8.67 -6.94
C SER A 385 -21.32 7.79 -5.72
N ASN A 386 -21.15 6.47 -5.87
CA ASN A 386 -21.25 5.53 -4.77
C ASN A 386 -20.06 5.65 -3.82
N ALA A 387 -18.85 5.87 -4.33
CA ALA A 387 -17.66 6.13 -3.52
C ALA A 387 -17.88 7.32 -2.57
N LEU A 388 -18.35 8.45 -3.08
CA LEU A 388 -18.66 9.64 -2.30
C LEU A 388 -19.73 9.35 -1.23
N SER A 389 -20.81 8.66 -1.62
CA SER A 389 -21.89 8.26 -0.70
C SER A 389 -21.37 7.41 0.46
N TYR A 390 -20.51 6.44 0.18
CA TYR A 390 -19.94 5.57 1.21
C TYR A 390 -18.93 6.30 2.10
N HIS A 391 -18.07 7.16 1.56
CA HIS A 391 -17.16 7.99 2.36
C HIS A 391 -17.92 8.99 3.26
N GLN A 392 -19.04 9.56 2.80
CA GLN A 392 -19.91 10.39 3.62
C GLN A 392 -20.56 9.61 4.77
N LYS A 393 -21.01 8.37 4.53
CA LYS A 393 -21.52 7.48 5.59
C LYS A 393 -20.44 7.18 6.62
N ALA A 394 -19.21 6.87 6.19
CA ALA A 394 -18.08 6.63 7.07
C ALA A 394 -17.77 7.87 7.94
N LEU A 395 -17.71 9.06 7.33
CA LEU A 395 -17.48 10.31 8.06
C LEU A 395 -18.59 10.56 9.10
N ALA A 396 -19.86 10.39 8.75
CA ALA A 396 -20.98 10.62 9.66
C ALA A 396 -20.95 9.70 10.90
N ILE A 397 -20.44 8.47 10.75
CA ILE A 397 -20.21 7.54 11.86
C ILE A 397 -19.06 8.04 12.73
N LEU A 398 -17.90 8.34 12.14
CA LEU A 398 -16.72 8.78 12.89
C LEU A 398 -16.94 10.10 13.62
N GLN A 399 -17.69 11.05 13.05
CA GLN A 399 -18.04 12.32 13.71
C GLN A 399 -18.85 12.12 15.00
N LYS A 400 -19.64 11.05 15.07
CA LYS A 400 -20.40 10.69 16.28
C LYS A 400 -19.57 9.88 17.27
N ALA A 401 -18.54 9.18 16.78
CA ALA A 401 -17.74 8.25 17.58
C ALA A 401 -16.48 8.88 18.19
N LEU A 402 -15.90 9.87 17.50
CA LEU A 402 -14.55 10.37 17.78
C LEU A 402 -14.54 11.88 18.04
N PRO A 403 -13.57 12.38 18.84
CA PRO A 403 -13.35 13.81 19.02
C PRO A 403 -13.03 14.51 17.69
N SER A 404 -13.38 15.79 17.57
CA SER A 404 -13.25 16.56 16.33
C SER A 404 -11.82 16.69 15.78
N ASN A 405 -10.79 16.41 16.59
CA ASN A 405 -9.38 16.44 16.21
C ASN A 405 -8.78 15.05 15.91
N HIS A 406 -9.60 14.00 15.83
CA HIS A 406 -9.10 12.65 15.59
C HIS A 406 -8.59 12.48 14.13
N PRO A 407 -7.40 11.90 13.90
CA PRO A 407 -6.82 11.72 12.56
C PRO A 407 -7.73 11.01 11.55
N ASP A 408 -8.49 10.02 11.98
CA ASP A 408 -9.42 9.27 11.13
C ASP A 408 -10.52 10.15 10.50
N LEU A 409 -10.87 11.28 11.14
CA LEU A 409 -11.77 12.26 10.55
C LEU A 409 -11.10 12.98 9.37
N ALA A 410 -9.82 13.35 9.50
CA ALA A 410 -9.06 13.99 8.43
C ALA A 410 -8.91 13.07 7.22
N MET A 411 -8.62 11.78 7.44
CA MET A 411 -8.59 10.78 6.38
C MET A 411 -9.95 10.66 5.67
N SER A 412 -11.05 10.68 6.42
CA SER A 412 -12.39 10.61 5.83
C SER A 412 -12.75 11.86 5.03
N TYR A 413 -12.35 13.06 5.48
CA TYR A 413 -12.51 14.29 4.70
C TYR A 413 -11.72 14.25 3.39
N ASN A 414 -10.47 13.76 3.43
CA ASN A 414 -9.65 13.59 2.23
C ASN A 414 -10.30 12.63 1.23
N ASN A 415 -10.83 11.50 1.69
CA ASN A 415 -11.52 10.54 0.81
C ASN A 415 -12.77 11.13 0.16
N ILE A 416 -13.53 11.97 0.90
CA ILE A 416 -14.68 12.71 0.35
C ILE A 416 -14.24 13.75 -0.66
N GLU A 417 -13.17 14.50 -0.40
CA GLU A 417 -12.65 15.50 -1.33
C GLU A 417 -12.22 14.85 -2.65
N VAL A 418 -11.47 13.75 -2.58
CA VAL A 418 -11.00 12.98 -3.75
C VAL A 418 -12.18 12.41 -4.55
N ALA A 419 -13.22 11.88 -3.89
CA ALA A 419 -14.41 11.38 -4.57
C ALA A 419 -15.33 12.51 -5.10
N GLY A 420 -15.41 13.63 -4.39
CA GLY A 420 -16.27 14.78 -4.70
C GLY A 420 -15.75 15.70 -5.81
N GLN A 421 -14.45 15.68 -6.09
CA GLN A 421 -13.84 16.39 -7.23
C GLN A 421 -14.34 15.89 -8.60
N ILE A 422 -15.05 14.75 -8.66
CA ILE A 422 -15.54 14.13 -9.90
C ILE A 422 -17.07 13.91 -9.84
N VAL A 423 -17.86 14.97 -9.94
CA VAL A 423 -19.25 14.86 -10.44
C VAL A 423 -19.25 15.22 -11.93
N LEU A 424 -18.99 14.21 -12.76
CA LEU A 424 -19.07 14.29 -14.22
C LEU A 424 -20.54 14.32 -14.67
N TYR A 425 -21.04 15.46 -15.17
CA TYR A 425 -22.29 15.48 -15.92
C TYR A 425 -22.07 14.94 -17.34
N ASN A 426 -22.04 13.61 -17.48
CA ASN A 426 -22.05 12.95 -18.78
C ASN A 426 -23.50 12.84 -19.29
N TYR A 427 -23.93 13.78 -20.15
CA TYR A 427 -25.25 13.70 -20.79
C TYR A 427 -25.12 13.08 -22.18
N HIS A 428 -25.53 11.81 -22.31
CA HIS A 428 -25.28 11.06 -23.54
C HIS A 428 -26.40 11.13 -24.59
N HIS A 429 -27.62 11.62 -24.31
CA HIS A 429 -28.70 11.67 -25.32
C HIS A 429 -29.66 12.86 -25.18
N GLY A 430 -29.73 13.70 -26.22
CA GLY A 430 -30.70 14.79 -26.41
C GLY A 430 -30.16 16.18 -26.06
N LYS A 431 -30.49 17.20 -26.89
CA LYS A 431 -30.15 18.62 -26.65
C LYS A 431 -30.98 19.15 -25.48
N PRO A 432 -30.42 19.44 -24.30
CA PRO A 432 -31.16 20.12 -23.25
C PRO A 432 -31.30 21.60 -23.60
N SER A 433 -32.38 22.22 -23.15
CA SER A 433 -32.48 23.67 -23.21
C SER A 433 -31.61 24.32 -22.12
N ILE A 434 -31.11 25.53 -22.37
CA ILE A 434 -30.33 26.31 -21.38
C ILE A 434 -31.09 26.46 -20.05
N GLN A 435 -32.42 26.38 -20.09
CA GLN A 435 -33.29 26.54 -18.92
C GLN A 435 -33.22 25.33 -17.97
N GLU A 436 -33.10 24.11 -18.48
CA GLU A 436 -33.00 22.88 -17.67
C GLU A 436 -31.65 22.79 -16.93
N ILE A 437 -30.58 23.25 -17.57
CA ILE A 437 -29.24 23.32 -16.96
C ILE A 437 -29.26 24.32 -15.79
N LYS A 438 -29.93 25.47 -15.96
CA LYS A 438 -30.08 26.49 -14.92
C LYS A 438 -30.86 26.00 -13.70
N GLU A 439 -31.95 25.26 -13.90
CA GLU A 439 -32.75 24.72 -12.80
C GLU A 439 -31.97 23.70 -11.96
N LYS A 440 -31.20 22.80 -12.59
CA LYS A 440 -30.37 21.82 -11.88
C LYS A 440 -29.22 22.45 -11.09
N ILE A 441 -28.52 23.42 -11.68
CA ILE A 441 -27.43 24.14 -10.98
C ILE A 441 -27.97 24.88 -9.74
N ASN A 442 -29.14 25.50 -9.85
CA ASN A 442 -29.77 26.20 -8.73
C ASN A 442 -30.22 25.25 -7.61
N ASN A 443 -30.58 24.01 -7.93
CA ASN A 443 -30.99 23.01 -6.94
C ASN A 443 -29.78 22.37 -6.22
N ASP A 444 -28.74 22.00 -6.97
CA ASP A 444 -27.64 21.17 -6.45
C ASP A 444 -26.52 22.00 -5.76
N LYS A 445 -26.47 23.31 -5.99
CA LYS A 445 -25.51 24.27 -5.40
C LYS A 445 -24.05 23.76 -5.28
N PRO A 446 -23.42 23.28 -6.36
CA PRO A 446 -22.06 22.77 -6.32
C PRO A 446 -21.00 23.90 -6.19
N ASP A 447 -19.92 23.63 -5.44
CA ASP A 447 -18.80 24.58 -5.25
C ASP A 447 -17.92 24.77 -6.51
N ARG A 448 -17.95 23.81 -7.45
CA ARG A 448 -17.30 23.88 -8.78
C ARG A 448 -18.12 23.07 -9.80
N ILE A 449 -18.20 23.55 -11.05
CA ILE A 449 -18.97 22.91 -12.14
C ILE A 449 -18.04 22.67 -13.34
N ILE A 450 -18.00 21.43 -13.84
CA ILE A 450 -17.35 21.06 -15.11
C ILE A 450 -18.44 20.61 -16.09
N ILE A 451 -18.63 21.35 -17.19
CA ILE A 451 -19.59 21.03 -18.26
C ILE A 451 -18.80 20.63 -19.50
N ILE A 452 -18.99 19.39 -19.96
CA ILE A 452 -18.37 18.89 -21.21
C ILE A 452 -19.36 19.12 -22.36
N ILE A 453 -19.05 20.04 -23.27
CA ILE A 453 -19.90 20.37 -24.42
C ILE A 453 -19.30 19.72 -25.68
N ASN A 454 -20.05 18.85 -26.33
CA ASN A 454 -19.61 18.11 -27.51
C ASN A 454 -20.27 18.66 -28.79
N GLU A 455 -20.04 19.94 -29.12
CA GLU A 455 -20.47 20.52 -30.41
C GLU A 455 -19.46 21.52 -30.98
N LYS A 456 -19.36 21.55 -32.32
CA LYS A 456 -18.50 22.41 -33.14
C LYS A 456 -18.76 23.92 -33.01
N ASN A 457 -19.82 24.34 -32.30
CA ASN A 457 -20.20 25.74 -32.08
C ASN A 457 -20.20 26.12 -30.58
N SER A 458 -19.19 25.64 -29.85
CA SER A 458 -19.04 25.88 -28.41
C SER A 458 -18.93 27.36 -28.02
N SER A 459 -18.39 28.23 -28.89
CA SER A 459 -18.13 29.65 -28.55
C SER A 459 -19.40 30.43 -28.18
N LYS A 460 -20.49 30.33 -28.96
CA LYS A 460 -21.74 31.06 -28.68
C LYS A 460 -22.43 30.64 -27.39
N LEU A 461 -22.30 29.36 -27.00
CA LEU A 461 -22.90 28.84 -25.76
C LEU A 461 -22.05 29.23 -24.54
N ILE A 462 -20.72 29.23 -24.68
CA ILE A 462 -19.76 29.68 -23.66
C ILE A 462 -19.98 31.16 -23.32
N ASP A 463 -20.11 32.01 -24.33
CA ASP A 463 -20.33 33.45 -24.14
C ASP A 463 -21.66 33.72 -23.40
N THR A 464 -22.71 32.95 -23.70
CA THR A 464 -24.04 33.10 -23.07
C THR A 464 -24.08 32.58 -21.62
N ILE A 465 -23.23 31.62 -21.25
CA ILE A 465 -23.15 31.05 -19.89
C ILE A 465 -22.29 31.94 -18.98
N ASN A 466 -21.22 32.53 -19.51
CA ASN A 466 -20.31 33.40 -18.77
C ASN A 466 -20.96 34.72 -18.31
N ASP A 467 -21.93 35.25 -19.04
CA ASP A 467 -22.59 36.51 -18.70
C ASP A 467 -23.49 36.45 -17.44
N HIS A 468 -23.72 35.25 -16.86
CA HIS A 468 -24.74 35.05 -15.82
C HIS A 468 -24.32 34.24 -14.57
N LEU A 469 -23.05 33.84 -14.40
CA LEU A 469 -22.59 33.06 -13.24
C LEU A 469 -21.38 33.68 -12.53
N LEU A 470 -21.47 33.86 -11.21
CA LEU A 470 -20.44 34.44 -10.33
C LEU A 470 -19.42 33.39 -9.80
N ILE A 471 -19.21 32.27 -10.49
CA ILE A 471 -18.34 31.16 -10.05
C ILE A 471 -17.36 30.81 -11.20
N PRO A 472 -16.08 30.48 -10.94
CA PRO A 472 -15.11 30.18 -11.99
C PRO A 472 -15.53 28.95 -12.82
N LEU A 473 -15.69 29.14 -14.13
CA LEU A 473 -16.05 28.10 -15.09
C LEU A 473 -14.77 27.56 -15.78
N TYR A 474 -14.51 26.26 -15.69
CA TYR A 474 -13.47 25.60 -16.50
C TYR A 474 -14.13 24.96 -17.73
N VAL A 475 -13.88 25.54 -18.91
CA VAL A 475 -14.37 25.02 -20.18
C VAL A 475 -13.26 24.24 -20.87
N ALA A 476 -13.42 22.93 -20.98
CA ALA A 476 -12.58 22.12 -21.86
C ALA A 476 -13.17 22.16 -23.28
N GLN A 477 -12.48 22.84 -24.20
CA GLN A 477 -12.88 22.87 -25.60
C GLN A 477 -12.37 21.59 -26.28
N ALA A 478 -13.26 20.66 -26.61
CA ALA A 478 -12.91 19.50 -27.41
C ALA A 478 -12.68 19.94 -28.86
N THR A 479 -11.44 20.31 -29.21
CA THR A 479 -11.02 20.38 -30.62
C THR A 479 -11.11 18.97 -31.18
N THR A 480 -11.93 18.79 -32.21
CA THR A 480 -12.23 17.50 -32.82
C THR A 480 -10.98 16.81 -33.37
N THR A 481 -10.34 15.99 -32.55
CA THR A 481 -9.73 14.72 -32.93
C THR A 481 -9.85 13.78 -31.73
N SER A 482 -10.73 12.78 -31.93
CA SER A 482 -10.97 11.58 -31.12
C SER A 482 -11.42 11.75 -29.66
N TYR A 483 -12.73 11.64 -29.51
CA TYR A 483 -13.50 11.19 -28.34
C TYR A 483 -12.73 10.25 -27.40
N SER A 484 -12.70 10.62 -26.12
CA SER A 484 -12.80 9.68 -24.99
C SER A 484 -14.03 10.12 -24.19
N PRO A 485 -15.08 9.30 -24.19
CA PRO A 485 -15.41 8.53 -23.00
C PRO A 485 -15.13 7.07 -23.31
N ILE A 486 -14.59 6.31 -22.37
CA ILE A 486 -14.35 4.88 -22.56
C ILE A 486 -15.71 4.20 -22.84
N PRO A 487 -15.79 3.44 -23.94
CA PRO A 487 -16.04 2.01 -23.81
C PRO A 487 -14.83 1.30 -24.42
N VAL A 488 -14.26 0.28 -23.79
CA VAL A 488 -14.63 -1.10 -24.13
C VAL A 488 -15.53 -1.17 -25.38
N LEU A 489 -14.96 -1.00 -26.57
CA LEU A 489 -15.28 -1.92 -27.66
C LEU A 489 -14.32 -3.10 -27.45
N LEU A 490 -14.62 -4.03 -26.54
CA LEU A 490 -15.26 -5.27 -26.96
C LEU A 490 -16.21 -5.05 -28.15
N LEU A 491 -15.82 -5.57 -29.31
CA LEU A 491 -16.77 -6.25 -30.18
C LEU A 491 -17.23 -7.53 -29.46
N THR A 492 -18.00 -7.38 -28.37
CA THR A 492 -19.13 -8.28 -28.13
C THR A 492 -20.30 -7.63 -28.82
N CYS A 493 -20.64 -8.12 -30.01
CA CYS A 493 -22.03 -8.14 -30.43
C CYS A 493 -22.80 -8.89 -29.34
N ILE A 494 -23.49 -8.17 -28.45
CA ILE A 494 -24.69 -8.72 -27.84
C ILE A 494 -25.75 -8.63 -28.94
N SER A 495 -26.26 -9.79 -29.32
CA SER A 495 -27.40 -9.99 -30.19
C SER A 495 -28.52 -9.00 -29.90
N ASN A 496 -28.83 -8.16 -30.89
CA ASN A 496 -30.20 -7.96 -31.38
C ASN A 496 -30.11 -7.24 -32.74
N ASP A 497 -30.39 -8.02 -33.79
CA ASP A 497 -30.80 -7.69 -35.15
C ASP A 497 -30.20 -6.47 -35.89
N ASN A 498 -29.60 -6.79 -37.04
CA ASN A 498 -29.47 -5.96 -38.25
C ASN A 498 -28.74 -4.61 -38.13
N ASN A 499 -27.41 -4.59 -38.35
CA ASN A 499 -26.74 -3.44 -38.98
C ASN A 499 -25.36 -3.80 -39.60
N LEU A 500 -25.38 -4.46 -40.76
CA LEU A 500 -24.21 -4.77 -41.60
C LEU A 500 -23.48 -3.50 -42.12
N ASN A 501 -24.20 -2.37 -42.21
CA ASN A 501 -23.74 -1.12 -42.83
C ASN A 501 -22.66 -0.37 -42.02
N ILE A 502 -22.57 -0.58 -40.70
CA ILE A 502 -21.63 0.15 -39.84
C ILE A 502 -20.21 -0.41 -40.00
N ILE A 503 -20.08 -1.74 -40.16
CA ILE A 503 -18.80 -2.43 -40.33
C ILE A 503 -18.21 -2.15 -41.72
N GLN A 504 -19.06 -2.08 -42.74
CA GLN A 504 -18.66 -1.75 -44.11
C GLN A 504 -18.09 -0.32 -44.20
N ASN A 505 -18.76 0.66 -43.57
CA ASN A 505 -18.30 2.04 -43.54
C ASN A 505 -16.96 2.24 -42.82
N ALA A 506 -16.69 1.50 -41.74
CA ALA A 506 -15.41 1.57 -41.03
C ALA A 506 -14.26 0.95 -41.86
N THR A 507 -14.56 -0.11 -42.61
CA THR A 507 -13.59 -0.79 -43.50
C THR A 507 -13.25 0.09 -44.70
N ASP A 508 -14.26 0.71 -45.31
CA ASP A 508 -14.09 1.62 -46.45
C ASP A 508 -13.34 2.91 -46.08
N GLN A 509 -13.49 3.39 -44.84
CA GLN A 509 -12.73 4.53 -44.32
C GLN A 509 -11.24 4.21 -44.09
N LEU A 510 -10.91 2.99 -43.66
CA LEU A 510 -9.51 2.55 -43.49
C LEU A 510 -8.80 2.34 -44.84
N ILE A 511 -9.52 1.85 -45.85
CA ILE A 511 -9.02 1.69 -47.23
C ILE A 511 -8.69 3.06 -47.86
N ASN A 512 -9.47 4.10 -47.57
CA ASN A 512 -9.23 5.45 -48.10
C ASN A 512 -8.05 6.19 -47.42
N ILE A 513 -7.66 5.80 -46.21
CA ILE A 513 -6.55 6.44 -45.47
C ILE A 513 -5.19 5.84 -45.84
N TYR A 514 -5.14 4.57 -46.26
CA TYR A 514 -3.90 3.87 -46.57
C TYR A 514 -3.98 3.20 -47.95
N SER A 515 -3.42 3.83 -48.98
CA SER A 515 -3.48 3.40 -50.39
C SER A 515 -2.78 2.07 -50.72
N HIS A 516 -2.24 1.36 -49.72
CA HIS A 516 -1.46 0.13 -49.91
C HIS A 516 -1.87 -1.04 -49.01
N ILE A 517 -3.07 -1.01 -48.41
CA ILE A 517 -3.56 -2.15 -47.61
C ILE A 517 -4.41 -3.10 -48.45
N VAL A 518 -3.99 -4.38 -48.49
CA VAL A 518 -4.70 -5.51 -49.08
C VAL A 518 -5.65 -6.13 -48.03
N ASN A 519 -6.89 -6.37 -48.45
CA ASN A 519 -8.04 -6.93 -47.73
C ASN A 519 -7.75 -7.85 -46.51
N ALA A 520 -8.39 -7.57 -45.37
CA ALA A 520 -8.55 -8.50 -44.25
C ALA A 520 -10.05 -8.70 -43.97
N LYS A 521 -10.56 -9.93 -44.14
CA LYS A 521 -11.96 -10.30 -43.91
C LYS A 521 -12.05 -11.04 -42.57
N LEU A 522 -12.75 -10.48 -41.58
CA LEU A 522 -12.95 -11.12 -40.28
C LEU A 522 -14.24 -11.96 -40.32
N LEU A 523 -14.16 -13.27 -40.09
CA LEU A 523 -15.31 -14.14 -39.88
C LEU A 523 -15.46 -14.40 -38.37
N THR A 524 -16.55 -13.92 -37.78
CA THR A 524 -16.93 -14.23 -36.39
C THR A 524 -17.78 -15.50 -36.32
N PRO A 525 -17.59 -16.41 -35.34
CA PRO A 525 -18.51 -17.52 -35.14
C PRO A 525 -19.84 -17.03 -34.56
N VAL A 526 -20.95 -17.48 -35.13
CA VAL A 526 -22.30 -17.34 -34.57
C VAL A 526 -22.48 -18.45 -33.52
N ASN A 527 -23.07 -18.13 -32.36
CA ASN A 527 -23.37 -19.11 -31.32
C ASN A 527 -24.31 -20.20 -31.86
N ASP A 528 -24.04 -21.44 -31.42
CA ASP A 528 -24.90 -22.61 -31.62
C ASP A 528 -26.27 -22.36 -30.98
N GLU A 529 -27.24 -21.94 -31.78
CA GLU A 529 -28.61 -22.45 -31.78
C GLU A 529 -29.27 -21.92 -33.07
N ASP A 530 -29.70 -22.87 -33.90
CA ASP A 530 -30.46 -22.70 -35.14
C ASP A 530 -29.75 -22.34 -36.46
N ILE A 531 -29.81 -23.34 -37.36
CA ILE A 531 -30.10 -23.26 -38.81
C ILE A 531 -28.93 -23.38 -39.82
N ASN A 532 -28.95 -24.56 -40.45
CA ASN A 532 -28.86 -24.92 -41.88
C ASN A 532 -27.65 -24.55 -42.76
N GLU A 533 -27.13 -25.64 -43.33
CA GLU A 533 -26.67 -25.86 -44.70
C GLU A 533 -26.49 -24.67 -45.65
N ASN A 534 -25.33 -24.73 -46.34
CA ASN A 534 -24.94 -24.01 -47.54
C ASN A 534 -24.43 -22.59 -47.32
N TYR A 535 -23.11 -22.41 -47.39
CA TYR A 535 -22.48 -21.44 -48.31
C TYR A 535 -20.99 -21.76 -48.45
N PHE A 536 -20.68 -22.61 -49.44
CA PHE A 536 -19.39 -22.63 -50.11
C PHE A 536 -19.49 -21.65 -51.29
N GLU A 537 -18.48 -20.80 -51.50
CA GLU A 537 -18.09 -20.43 -52.86
C GLU A 537 -16.58 -20.18 -52.93
N SER A 538 -16.00 -20.85 -53.92
CA SER A 538 -14.60 -21.19 -54.13
C SER A 538 -13.76 -20.07 -54.75
N LEU A 539 -12.48 -20.00 -54.37
CA LEU A 539 -11.40 -19.37 -55.12
C LEU A 539 -10.99 -20.23 -56.34
N TRP A 540 -10.70 -19.59 -57.46
CA TRP A 540 -9.78 -20.11 -58.48
C TRP A 540 -8.57 -19.18 -58.65
N THR A 541 -7.45 -19.82 -58.91
CA THR A 541 -6.06 -19.34 -58.89
C THR A 541 -5.58 -18.97 -60.30
N THR A 542 -4.47 -18.24 -60.41
CA THR A 542 -3.53 -18.41 -61.55
C THR A 542 -2.08 -18.11 -61.14
N ASN A 543 -1.30 -19.19 -61.08
CA ASN A 543 0.16 -19.30 -61.24
C ASN A 543 1.14 -18.99 -60.08
N PRO A 544 2.26 -19.76 -60.03
CA PRO A 544 2.55 -20.62 -58.89
C PRO A 544 4.06 -20.72 -58.64
N GLU A 545 4.68 -19.83 -57.88
CA GLU A 545 6.06 -20.05 -57.45
C GLU A 545 6.27 -19.35 -56.09
N GLU A 546 6.50 -20.18 -55.07
CA GLU A 546 6.83 -19.86 -53.67
C GLU A 546 5.71 -19.31 -52.75
N LEU A 547 4.79 -20.21 -52.37
CA LEU A 547 3.96 -20.06 -51.16
C LEU A 547 4.71 -20.62 -49.94
N HIS A 548 5.35 -19.74 -49.16
CA HIS A 548 5.85 -20.08 -47.83
C HIS A 548 4.90 -19.52 -46.76
N HIS A 549 4.08 -20.39 -46.18
CA HIS A 549 3.30 -20.08 -44.99
C HIS A 549 4.21 -20.09 -43.76
N ILE A 550 4.38 -18.95 -43.09
CA ILE A 550 5.04 -18.88 -41.77
C ILE A 550 3.99 -18.56 -40.72
N THR A 551 3.81 -19.49 -39.80
CA THR A 551 3.07 -19.33 -38.54
C THR A 551 3.86 -18.40 -37.63
N VAL A 552 3.26 -17.30 -37.16
CA VAL A 552 3.92 -16.34 -36.27
C VAL A 552 3.26 -16.37 -34.90
N LEU A 553 4.06 -16.66 -33.87
CA LEU A 553 3.74 -16.44 -32.45
C LEU A 553 3.51 -14.94 -32.23
N SER A 554 2.60 -14.57 -31.31
CA SER A 554 2.22 -13.18 -30.97
C SER A 554 3.39 -12.20 -30.80
N ASP A 555 4.56 -12.74 -30.46
CA ASP A 555 5.74 -11.98 -30.05
C ASP A 555 6.59 -11.52 -31.24
N ILE A 556 6.32 -12.00 -32.46
CA ILE A 556 7.08 -11.66 -33.69
C ILE A 556 6.23 -10.82 -34.67
N LEU A 557 4.94 -10.62 -34.39
CA LEU A 557 4.03 -9.79 -35.19
C LEU A 557 4.52 -8.33 -35.38
N PRO A 558 5.08 -7.64 -34.37
CA PRO A 558 5.62 -6.29 -34.55
C PRO A 558 6.82 -6.24 -35.50
N ILE A 559 7.63 -7.31 -35.51
CA ILE A 559 8.81 -7.44 -36.36
C ILE A 559 8.39 -7.71 -37.81
N LEU A 560 7.36 -8.53 -38.01
CA LEU A 560 6.82 -8.79 -39.33
C LEU A 560 6.18 -7.54 -39.95
N LEU A 561 5.42 -6.78 -39.16
CA LEU A 561 4.83 -5.50 -39.58
C LEU A 561 5.90 -4.47 -39.94
N ALA A 562 7.02 -4.44 -39.22
CA ALA A 562 8.17 -3.59 -39.57
C ALA A 562 8.85 -4.03 -40.88
N LEU A 563 8.97 -5.34 -41.15
CA LEU A 563 9.55 -5.86 -42.39
C LEU A 563 8.65 -5.62 -43.62
N ILE A 564 7.32 -5.58 -43.42
CA ILE A 564 6.34 -5.20 -44.46
C ILE A 564 6.37 -3.69 -44.70
N HIS A 565 6.43 -2.89 -43.65
CA HIS A 565 6.57 -1.43 -43.73
C HIS A 565 7.84 -1.02 -44.51
N ASP A 566 8.94 -1.76 -44.33
CA ASP A 566 10.22 -1.51 -45.00
C ASP A 566 10.33 -2.19 -46.38
N GLY A 567 9.26 -2.80 -46.89
CA GLY A 567 9.20 -3.40 -48.24
C GLY A 567 10.06 -4.65 -48.43
N LYS A 568 10.43 -5.33 -47.34
CA LYS A 568 11.34 -6.50 -47.36
C LYS A 568 10.60 -7.85 -47.44
N VAL A 569 9.29 -7.87 -47.26
CA VAL A 569 8.42 -9.07 -47.35
C VAL A 569 7.15 -8.70 -48.12
N ASN A 570 6.82 -9.47 -49.17
CA ASN A 570 5.60 -9.29 -49.97
C ASN A 570 4.74 -10.56 -49.91
N GLY A 571 3.52 -10.48 -49.35
CA GLY A 571 2.56 -11.60 -49.29
C GLY A 571 1.38 -11.39 -48.33
N GLN A 572 0.33 -12.22 -48.47
CA GLN A 572 -0.85 -12.24 -47.58
C GLN A 572 -0.58 -13.01 -46.28
N ILE A 573 -1.08 -12.52 -45.14
CA ILE A 573 -0.87 -13.13 -43.81
C ILE A 573 -2.22 -13.34 -43.10
N ASN A 574 -2.47 -14.56 -42.62
CA ASN A 574 -3.65 -14.91 -41.82
C ASN A 574 -3.26 -15.14 -40.35
N ILE A 575 -4.09 -14.65 -39.41
CA ILE A 575 -3.88 -14.80 -37.96
C ILE A 575 -5.09 -15.51 -37.35
N CYS A 576 -4.88 -16.68 -36.73
CA CYS A 576 -5.87 -17.38 -35.90
C CYS A 576 -5.28 -17.68 -34.52
N ASN A 577 -6.04 -17.45 -33.45
CA ASN A 577 -5.62 -17.76 -32.07
C ASN A 577 -6.00 -19.19 -31.66
N LYS A 578 -5.18 -19.82 -30.81
CA LYS A 578 -5.38 -21.19 -30.29
C LYS A 578 -6.24 -21.15 -29.02
N GLY A 579 -7.38 -21.82 -29.03
CA GLY A 579 -8.21 -22.12 -27.87
C GLY A 579 -8.67 -23.59 -27.86
N THR A 580 -8.82 -24.16 -26.67
CA THR A 580 -8.99 -25.59 -26.34
C THR A 580 -10.23 -26.23 -26.96
N ILE A 581 -10.08 -27.36 -27.67
CA ILE A 581 -11.20 -28.14 -28.23
C ILE A 581 -11.84 -29.00 -27.12
N SER A 582 -13.16 -28.92 -26.97
CA SER A 582 -13.90 -29.82 -26.07
C SER A 582 -13.88 -31.26 -26.61
N LEU A 583 -13.69 -32.24 -25.72
CA LEU A 583 -13.67 -33.67 -26.06
C LEU A 583 -14.96 -34.15 -26.76
N LYS A 584 -16.04 -33.38 -26.64
CA LYS A 584 -17.32 -33.62 -27.33
C LYS A 584 -17.23 -33.25 -28.82
N TYR A 585 -16.51 -32.20 -29.18
CA TYR A 585 -16.29 -31.76 -30.56
C TYR A 585 -15.30 -32.68 -31.32
N PHE A 586 -14.29 -33.20 -30.63
CA PHE A 586 -13.36 -34.21 -31.17
C PHE A 586 -14.08 -35.53 -31.53
N LYS A 587 -15.04 -35.98 -30.70
CA LYS A 587 -15.82 -37.19 -30.97
C LYS A 587 -16.82 -37.03 -32.12
N THR A 588 -17.29 -35.82 -32.39
CA THR A 588 -18.24 -35.53 -33.48
C THR A 588 -17.54 -35.38 -34.83
N ILE A 589 -16.29 -34.89 -34.87
CA ILE A 589 -15.49 -34.80 -36.11
C ILE A 589 -14.97 -36.17 -36.54
N TYR A 590 -14.56 -37.02 -35.59
CA TYR A 590 -13.97 -38.32 -35.89
C TYR A 590 -14.95 -39.51 -35.80
N SER A 591 -16.26 -39.28 -35.67
CA SER A 591 -17.26 -40.36 -35.61
C SER A 591 -17.40 -41.14 -36.93
N ASN A 592 -16.95 -40.57 -38.05
CA ASN A 592 -17.01 -41.22 -39.37
C ASN A 592 -15.68 -41.86 -39.82
N GLU A 593 -14.60 -41.73 -39.05
CA GLU A 593 -13.31 -42.39 -39.32
C GLU A 593 -13.00 -43.52 -38.33
N ILE A 594 -13.83 -43.73 -37.31
CA ILE A 594 -13.75 -44.90 -36.43
C ILE A 594 -14.79 -45.93 -36.87
N LYS A 595 -14.48 -46.65 -37.95
CA LYS A 595 -15.03 -48.00 -38.11
C LYS A 595 -14.22 -48.92 -37.20
N GLN A 596 -14.94 -49.55 -36.28
CA GLN A 596 -14.46 -50.60 -35.38
C GLN A 596 -13.72 -51.68 -36.18
N GLU A 597 -12.56 -52.11 -35.69
CA GLU A 597 -12.48 -53.42 -35.05
C GLU A 597 -11.11 -53.66 -34.41
N ASN A 598 -11.16 -54.13 -33.16
CA ASN A 598 -10.26 -55.12 -32.57
C ASN A 598 -8.82 -54.67 -32.23
N ILE A 599 -8.65 -54.26 -30.96
CA ILE A 599 -8.01 -55.07 -29.89
C ILE A 599 -7.47 -54.10 -28.82
N LEU A 600 -8.05 -54.16 -27.63
CA LEU A 600 -7.36 -53.73 -26.40
C LEU A 600 -6.18 -54.68 -26.18
N PRO A 601 -4.95 -54.17 -25.95
CA PRO A 601 -4.26 -54.65 -24.77
C PRO A 601 -3.53 -53.54 -24.01
N GLN A 602 -3.73 -53.58 -22.70
CA GLN A 602 -2.74 -53.40 -21.63
C GLN A 602 -1.72 -52.25 -21.75
N SER A 603 -1.91 -51.27 -20.85
CA SER A 603 -0.90 -50.41 -20.21
C SER A 603 0.48 -50.36 -20.89
N VAL A 604 0.71 -49.33 -21.70
CA VAL A 604 2.06 -48.95 -22.14
C VAL A 604 2.60 -47.88 -21.17
N PRO A 605 3.82 -48.05 -20.60
CA PRO A 605 4.43 -47.06 -19.71
C PRO A 605 4.72 -45.73 -20.42
N ILE A 606 4.63 -44.62 -19.68
CA ILE A 606 4.82 -43.23 -20.15
C ILE A 606 6.16 -42.98 -20.85
N ASP A 607 7.17 -43.82 -20.62
CA ASP A 607 8.51 -43.64 -21.19
C ASP A 607 8.59 -43.95 -22.70
N ASP A 608 7.64 -44.71 -23.27
CA ASP A 608 7.64 -45.12 -24.69
C ASP A 608 6.95 -44.10 -25.63
N ILE A 609 6.34 -43.04 -25.06
CA ILE A 609 5.75 -41.92 -25.81
C ILE A 609 6.84 -40.92 -26.21
N THR A 610 7.89 -40.79 -25.40
CA THR A 610 8.99 -39.84 -25.61
C THR A 610 9.85 -40.20 -26.82
N ASP A 611 10.17 -41.49 -26.98
CA ASP A 611 10.99 -41.98 -28.11
C ASP A 611 10.25 -41.93 -29.46
N LYS A 612 8.92 -42.14 -29.44
CA LYS A 612 8.08 -41.97 -30.65
C LYS A 612 7.87 -40.51 -31.02
N PHE A 613 7.80 -39.61 -30.03
CA PHE A 613 7.72 -38.16 -30.28
C PHE A 613 9.03 -37.62 -30.88
N GLU A 614 10.19 -38.16 -30.45
CA GLU A 614 11.49 -37.84 -31.05
C GLU A 614 11.69 -38.42 -32.46
N GLN A 615 11.16 -39.62 -32.74
CA GLN A 615 11.14 -40.18 -34.10
C GLN A 615 10.23 -39.37 -35.03
N TRP A 616 9.11 -38.87 -34.52
CA TRP A 616 8.16 -38.05 -35.29
C TRP A 616 8.72 -36.65 -35.60
N ASN A 617 9.42 -36.03 -34.63
CA ASN A 617 10.21 -34.80 -34.84
C ASN A 617 11.38 -34.98 -35.84
N LYS A 618 11.84 -36.22 -36.08
CA LYS A 618 12.89 -36.52 -37.05
C LYS A 618 12.42 -36.57 -38.51
N GLN A 619 11.13 -36.76 -38.77
CA GLN A 619 10.58 -36.90 -40.13
C GLN A 619 9.89 -35.63 -40.67
N MET A 620 9.52 -34.67 -39.82
CA MET A 620 8.78 -33.44 -40.20
C MET A 620 9.65 -32.19 -40.41
N ILE A 621 10.98 -32.30 -40.29
CA ILE A 621 11.90 -31.16 -40.43
C ILE A 621 12.81 -31.42 -41.61
N SER A 622 12.70 -30.61 -42.67
CA SER A 622 13.59 -30.72 -43.84
C SER A 622 15.06 -30.56 -43.42
N PRO A 623 16.02 -31.13 -44.16
CA PRO A 623 17.45 -30.96 -43.88
C PRO A 623 17.89 -29.49 -43.75
N GLU A 624 17.28 -28.58 -44.52
CA GLU A 624 17.56 -27.13 -44.41
C GLU A 624 17.09 -26.54 -43.08
N THR A 625 15.94 -26.98 -42.57
CA THR A 625 15.38 -26.46 -41.33
C THR A 625 16.17 -26.93 -40.10
N ARG A 626 16.80 -28.12 -40.17
CA ARG A 626 17.71 -28.63 -39.13
C ARG A 626 19.06 -27.90 -39.12
N GLN A 627 19.54 -27.38 -40.25
CA GLN A 627 20.71 -26.49 -40.31
C GLN A 627 20.45 -25.13 -39.65
N LEU A 628 19.26 -24.55 -39.86
CA LEU A 628 18.86 -23.30 -39.21
C LEU A 628 18.67 -23.46 -37.68
N TYR A 629 18.14 -24.61 -37.24
CA TYR A 629 17.97 -24.91 -35.82
C TYR A 629 19.31 -25.19 -35.12
N GLN A 630 20.26 -25.88 -35.78
CA GLN A 630 21.62 -26.06 -35.23
C GLN A 630 22.45 -24.76 -35.28
N ALA A 631 22.12 -23.81 -36.16
CA ALA A 631 22.72 -22.47 -36.14
C ALA A 631 22.17 -21.56 -35.02
N SER A 632 21.00 -21.86 -34.45
CA SER A 632 20.43 -21.08 -33.33
C SER A 632 21.07 -21.34 -31.95
N PHE A 633 21.99 -22.30 -31.84
CA PHE A 633 22.74 -22.59 -30.60
C PHE A 633 24.14 -21.95 -30.53
N LEU A 634 24.44 -20.98 -31.39
CA LEU A 634 25.67 -20.17 -31.37
C LEU A 634 25.39 -18.65 -31.34
N LEU A 635 24.43 -18.21 -30.51
CA LEU A 635 24.13 -16.79 -30.29
C LEU A 635 24.71 -16.21 -28.99
N PRO A 636 26.03 -16.41 -28.74
CA PRO A 636 26.85 -15.34 -28.16
C PRO A 636 27.81 -14.66 -29.17
N ASN A 637 27.96 -15.19 -30.39
CA ASN A 637 29.02 -14.74 -31.31
C ASN A 637 28.55 -13.84 -32.46
N VAL A 638 27.24 -13.69 -32.72
CA VAL A 638 26.78 -12.83 -33.84
C VAL A 638 26.97 -11.33 -33.54
N LEU A 639 26.73 -10.87 -32.31
CA LEU A 639 27.05 -9.49 -31.91
C LEU A 639 28.55 -9.20 -32.00
N LYS A 640 29.40 -10.17 -31.62
CA LYS A 640 30.86 -10.06 -31.64
C LYS A 640 31.45 -10.12 -33.05
N SER A 641 30.85 -10.93 -33.93
CA SER A 641 31.19 -10.98 -35.36
C SER A 641 30.69 -9.75 -36.11
N ILE A 642 29.53 -9.21 -35.76
CA ILE A 642 29.05 -7.93 -36.30
C ILE A 642 29.95 -6.78 -35.81
N GLU A 643 30.37 -6.77 -34.54
CA GLU A 643 31.36 -5.82 -34.03
C GLU A 643 32.73 -5.95 -34.70
N GLN A 644 33.20 -7.17 -34.95
CA GLN A 644 34.47 -7.42 -35.67
C GLN A 644 34.40 -7.03 -37.15
N ILE A 645 33.27 -7.27 -37.82
CA ILE A 645 33.05 -6.86 -39.22
C ILE A 645 32.94 -5.32 -39.32
N LEU A 646 32.30 -4.66 -38.34
CA LEU A 646 32.23 -3.20 -38.25
C LEU A 646 33.59 -2.57 -37.91
N GLN A 647 34.43 -3.24 -37.10
CA GLN A 647 35.82 -2.83 -36.83
C GLN A 647 36.75 -3.06 -38.03
N GLN A 648 36.56 -4.15 -38.79
CA GLN A 648 37.36 -4.48 -39.98
C GLN A 648 37.09 -3.55 -41.16
N GLN A 649 35.91 -2.92 -41.23
CA GLN A 649 35.56 -1.98 -42.32
C GLN A 649 35.94 -0.51 -42.04
N LYS A 650 36.53 -0.16 -40.88
CA LYS A 650 36.85 1.23 -40.48
C LYS A 650 35.68 2.22 -40.63
N ILE A 651 34.43 1.74 -40.56
CA ILE A 651 33.26 2.61 -40.55
C ILE A 651 32.97 2.97 -39.10
N HIS A 652 33.44 4.13 -38.66
CA HIS A 652 32.98 4.75 -37.41
C HIS A 652 31.51 5.18 -37.57
N MET A 653 30.58 4.27 -37.30
CA MET A 653 29.19 4.62 -37.03
C MET A 653 29.13 5.31 -35.66
N ASN A 654 29.22 6.64 -35.66
CA ASN A 654 28.78 7.46 -34.53
C ASN A 654 27.27 7.20 -34.33
N ARG A 655 26.93 6.25 -33.46
CA ARG A 655 25.55 6.00 -33.03
C ARG A 655 25.08 7.12 -32.10
N ASN A 656 24.73 8.29 -32.64
CA ASN A 656 23.84 9.21 -31.93
C ASN A 656 22.40 8.84 -32.28
N THR A 657 21.84 7.89 -31.52
CA THR A 657 20.37 7.80 -31.42
C THR A 657 19.92 9.03 -30.62
N SER A 658 19.02 9.83 -31.19
CA SER A 658 18.43 11.00 -30.51
C SER A 658 17.84 10.55 -29.17
N LYS A 659 18.20 11.25 -28.08
CA LYS A 659 17.66 10.97 -26.75
C LYS A 659 16.34 11.72 -26.57
N ILE A 660 15.42 11.12 -25.82
CA ILE A 660 14.20 11.78 -25.37
C ILE A 660 14.29 11.84 -23.84
N LEU A 661 14.63 13.01 -23.32
CA LEU A 661 14.88 13.25 -21.91
C LEU A 661 13.60 13.75 -21.23
N LEU A 662 13.16 13.05 -20.18
CA LEU A 662 12.29 13.67 -19.18
C LEU A 662 13.18 14.39 -18.16
N VAL A 663 12.97 15.69 -17.97
CA VAL A 663 13.59 16.50 -16.92
C VAL A 663 12.52 16.88 -15.92
N THR A 664 12.63 16.42 -14.68
CA THR A 664 11.69 16.82 -13.62
C THR A 664 12.26 18.01 -12.86
N GLY A 665 11.44 18.97 -12.43
CA GLY A 665 11.93 20.13 -11.68
C GLY A 665 12.76 21.09 -12.56
N GLY A 666 12.51 21.06 -13.87
CA GLY A 666 13.30 21.78 -14.85
C GLY A 666 13.10 23.29 -14.84
N CYS A 667 12.11 23.81 -14.12
CA CYS A 667 11.94 25.25 -13.95
C CYS A 667 12.69 25.80 -12.72
N GLY A 668 13.33 24.94 -11.91
CA GLY A 668 14.22 25.34 -10.83
C GLY A 668 15.60 25.80 -11.33
N PHE A 669 16.43 26.33 -10.43
CA PHE A 669 17.76 26.90 -10.73
C PHE A 669 18.66 25.95 -11.56
N ILE A 670 19.00 24.77 -11.03
CA ILE A 670 19.92 23.83 -11.71
C ILE A 670 19.22 23.20 -12.93
N GLY A 671 17.96 22.77 -12.77
CA GLY A 671 17.18 22.12 -13.82
C GLY A 671 17.02 22.99 -15.08
N SER A 672 16.75 24.29 -14.90
CA SER A 672 16.62 25.23 -16.02
C SER A 672 17.94 25.46 -16.74
N THR A 673 19.06 25.50 -16.00
CA THR A 673 20.38 25.70 -16.58
C THR A 673 20.81 24.47 -17.36
N PHE A 674 20.49 23.28 -16.85
CA PHE A 674 20.62 22.03 -17.59
C PHE A 674 19.81 22.03 -18.89
N ILE A 675 18.52 22.40 -18.83
CA ILE A 675 17.65 22.43 -20.01
C ILE A 675 18.17 23.42 -21.05
N ASN A 676 18.51 24.65 -20.65
CA ASN A 676 19.00 25.67 -21.57
C ASN A 676 20.26 25.21 -22.29
N HIS A 677 21.22 24.63 -21.54
CA HIS A 677 22.44 24.04 -22.12
C HIS A 677 22.12 22.90 -23.09
N TRP A 678 21.20 22.01 -22.73
CA TRP A 678 20.88 20.82 -23.53
C TRP A 678 20.11 21.15 -24.82
N ILE A 679 19.18 22.12 -24.77
CA ILE A 679 18.45 22.62 -25.94
C ILE A 679 19.43 23.09 -27.02
N GLU A 680 20.44 23.86 -26.61
CA GLU A 680 21.44 24.45 -27.52
C GLU A 680 22.47 23.43 -28.00
N THR A 681 22.95 22.57 -27.11
CA THR A 681 24.04 21.62 -27.40
C THR A 681 23.57 20.40 -28.19
N TYR A 682 22.35 19.93 -27.94
CA TYR A 682 21.79 18.71 -28.53
C TYR A 682 20.44 19.00 -29.22
N PRO A 683 20.44 19.72 -30.36
CA PRO A 683 19.21 20.13 -31.04
C PRO A 683 18.37 18.94 -31.57
N ASN A 684 19.00 17.78 -31.75
CA ASN A 684 18.33 16.55 -32.17
C ASN A 684 17.71 15.78 -31.00
N ASP A 685 18.12 16.04 -29.75
CA ASP A 685 17.52 15.41 -28.56
C ASP A 685 16.25 16.17 -28.18
N LYS A 686 15.21 15.45 -27.73
CA LYS A 686 13.96 16.06 -27.28
C LYS A 686 13.92 16.14 -25.75
N ILE A 687 13.51 17.28 -25.21
CA ILE A 687 13.38 17.52 -23.78
C ILE A 687 11.90 17.69 -23.42
N ILE A 688 11.42 16.86 -22.51
CA ILE A 688 10.12 16.97 -21.88
C ILE A 688 10.36 17.44 -20.44
N ASN A 689 10.06 18.71 -20.15
CA ASN A 689 10.20 19.29 -18.82
C ASN A 689 8.88 19.17 -18.06
N ILE A 690 8.88 18.43 -16.95
CA ILE A 690 7.76 18.36 -16.02
C ILE A 690 8.10 19.14 -14.74
N ASP A 691 7.26 20.09 -14.39
CA ASP A 691 7.40 20.89 -13.17
C ASP A 691 6.02 21.31 -12.66
N ARG A 692 5.85 21.40 -11.35
CA ARG A 692 4.61 21.91 -10.73
C ARG A 692 4.64 23.41 -10.43
N LEU A 693 5.76 24.07 -10.73
CA LEU A 693 6.00 25.49 -10.48
C LEU A 693 5.89 25.87 -8.99
N ASP A 694 6.67 25.16 -8.16
CA ASP A 694 6.87 25.53 -6.75
C ASP A 694 7.42 26.96 -6.61
N PRO A 695 7.34 27.62 -5.43
CA PRO A 695 7.68 29.04 -5.27
C PRO A 695 9.09 29.46 -5.75
N VAL A 696 10.05 28.53 -5.80
CA VAL A 696 11.43 28.76 -6.27
C VAL A 696 11.66 28.38 -7.75
N ALA A 697 10.63 27.86 -8.42
CA ALA A 697 10.64 27.48 -9.82
C ALA A 697 9.90 28.55 -10.66
N ASN A 698 10.46 28.89 -11.82
CA ASN A 698 9.89 29.93 -12.68
C ASN A 698 10.11 29.59 -14.16
N MET A 699 9.07 29.69 -14.96
CA MET A 699 9.15 29.51 -16.42
C MET A 699 10.07 30.52 -17.09
N LYS A 700 10.27 31.72 -16.51
CA LYS A 700 11.25 32.71 -16.98
C LYS A 700 12.69 32.18 -16.99
N ASN A 701 12.98 31.11 -16.25
CA ASN A 701 14.30 30.48 -16.21
C ASN A 701 14.65 29.75 -17.51
N ILE A 702 13.66 29.40 -18.32
CA ILE A 702 13.85 28.75 -19.62
C ILE A 702 14.09 29.83 -20.68
N SER A 703 15.30 29.90 -21.22
CA SER A 703 15.71 30.95 -22.15
C SER A 703 14.99 30.87 -23.50
N ASN A 704 14.71 29.65 -23.98
CA ASN A 704 14.05 29.41 -25.27
C ASN A 704 12.87 28.44 -25.13
N PRO A 705 11.74 28.87 -24.54
CA PRO A 705 10.59 28.00 -24.27
C PRO A 705 9.85 27.55 -25.55
N ASN A 706 10.11 28.21 -26.68
CA ASN A 706 9.50 27.90 -27.97
C ASN A 706 10.39 27.01 -28.87
N SER A 707 11.50 26.48 -28.34
CA SER A 707 12.38 25.61 -29.10
C SER A 707 11.64 24.35 -29.56
N PRO A 708 11.77 23.90 -30.83
CA PRO A 708 11.03 22.74 -31.35
C PRO A 708 11.39 21.42 -30.66
N ASN A 709 12.56 21.35 -30.02
CA ASN A 709 13.03 20.19 -29.28
C ASN A 709 12.72 20.26 -27.77
N TYR A 710 11.93 21.24 -27.32
CA TYR A 710 11.54 21.42 -25.92
C TYR A 710 10.01 21.36 -25.77
N THR A 711 9.53 20.76 -24.69
CA THR A 711 8.12 20.74 -24.33
C THR A 711 7.99 20.87 -22.82
N PHE A 712 7.22 21.86 -22.37
CA PHE A 712 6.89 22.04 -20.95
C PHE A 712 5.55 21.40 -20.61
N ILE A 713 5.49 20.73 -19.46
CA ILE A 713 4.29 20.10 -18.91
C ILE A 713 4.14 20.55 -17.45
N LEU A 714 3.05 21.26 -17.17
CA LEU A 714 2.67 21.62 -15.81
C LEU A 714 2.00 20.42 -15.14
N ALA A 715 2.75 19.69 -14.30
CA ALA A 715 2.23 18.53 -13.58
C ALA A 715 3.07 18.21 -12.34
N ASP A 716 2.45 17.54 -11.37
CA ASP A 716 3.12 17.01 -10.19
C ASP A 716 3.57 15.56 -10.43
N ILE A 717 4.84 15.28 -10.15
CA ILE A 717 5.43 13.94 -10.25
C ILE A 717 4.84 12.94 -9.23
N ASN A 718 4.15 13.42 -8.20
CA ASN A 718 3.39 12.59 -7.26
C ASN A 718 2.23 11.84 -7.95
N ASN A 719 1.81 12.30 -9.14
CA ASN A 719 0.85 11.57 -9.95
C ASN A 719 1.57 10.62 -10.91
N LYS A 720 1.79 9.39 -10.45
CA LYS A 720 2.40 8.29 -11.23
C LYS A 720 1.71 8.09 -12.59
N ASP A 721 0.39 8.21 -12.66
CA ASP A 721 -0.35 7.93 -13.90
C ASP A 721 -0.09 9.01 -14.96
N ILE A 722 0.04 10.28 -14.56
CA ILE A 722 0.49 11.35 -15.45
C ILE A 722 1.93 11.09 -15.91
N VAL A 723 2.84 10.74 -15.00
CA VAL A 723 4.24 10.44 -15.36
C VAL A 723 4.31 9.27 -16.35
N LEU A 724 3.55 8.21 -16.12
CA LEU A 724 3.47 7.05 -17.00
C LEU A 724 2.82 7.40 -18.35
N HIS A 725 1.80 8.26 -18.36
CA HIS A 725 1.21 8.77 -19.60
C HIS A 725 2.25 9.52 -20.43
N LEU A 726 3.02 10.43 -19.82
CA LEU A 726 4.09 11.17 -20.49
C LEU A 726 5.19 10.25 -21.01
N PHE A 727 5.56 9.21 -20.25
CA PHE A 727 6.50 8.18 -20.70
C PHE A 727 6.05 7.53 -22.00
N ASN A 728 4.78 7.12 -22.07
CA ASN A 728 4.22 6.48 -23.25
C ASN A 728 4.03 7.47 -24.42
N GLN A 729 3.48 8.65 -24.15
CA GLN A 729 3.18 9.67 -25.16
C GLN A 729 4.44 10.13 -25.89
N TYR A 730 5.51 10.40 -25.14
CA TYR A 730 6.74 10.95 -25.70
C TYR A 730 7.81 9.88 -25.97
N ASN A 731 7.54 8.62 -25.63
CA ASN A 731 8.48 7.51 -25.72
C ASN A 731 9.83 7.84 -25.05
N ILE A 732 9.77 8.29 -23.80
CA ILE A 732 10.94 8.73 -23.01
C ILE A 732 12.01 7.65 -22.99
N THR A 733 13.28 8.03 -23.11
CA THR A 733 14.42 7.08 -23.03
C THR A 733 15.34 7.37 -21.86
N HIS A 734 15.46 8.64 -21.44
CA HIS A 734 16.34 9.06 -20.37
C HIS A 734 15.58 9.94 -19.38
N ILE A 735 15.96 9.88 -18.11
CA ILE A 735 15.37 10.73 -17.06
C ILE A 735 16.50 11.45 -16.32
N VAL A 736 16.35 12.76 -16.13
CA VAL A 736 17.20 13.56 -15.24
C VAL A 736 16.31 14.20 -14.17
N HIS A 737 16.40 13.66 -12.95
CA HIS A 737 15.46 13.93 -11.88
C HIS A 737 16.00 14.99 -10.92
N PHE A 738 15.63 16.28 -11.14
CA PHE A 738 15.94 17.42 -10.24
C PHE A 738 14.81 17.79 -9.27
N ALA A 739 13.59 17.27 -9.44
CA ALA A 739 12.43 17.73 -8.69
C ALA A 739 12.58 17.38 -7.20
N VAL A 740 12.61 18.43 -6.36
CA VAL A 740 12.89 18.31 -4.93
C VAL A 740 12.41 19.58 -4.20
N GLN A 741 11.86 19.43 -3.00
CA GLN A 741 11.78 20.53 -2.04
C GLN A 741 13.10 20.64 -1.28
N ALA A 742 13.79 21.79 -1.41
CA ALA A 742 15.16 21.99 -0.90
C ALA A 742 15.32 23.16 0.08
N HIS A 743 14.23 23.67 0.67
CA HIS A 743 14.32 24.77 1.63
C HIS A 743 14.57 24.25 3.05
N LEU A 744 15.84 24.25 3.50
CA LEU A 744 16.26 23.67 4.78
C LEU A 744 15.43 24.16 5.98
N ASP A 745 15.20 25.46 6.12
CA ASP A 745 14.47 26.00 7.29
C ASP A 745 12.99 25.58 7.31
N SER A 746 12.37 25.42 6.14
CA SER A 746 10.97 24.97 6.04
C SER A 746 10.83 23.50 6.39
N SER A 747 11.90 22.71 6.21
CA SER A 747 11.91 21.27 6.50
C SER A 747 11.77 20.96 7.99
N PHE A 748 12.16 21.89 8.88
CA PHE A 748 11.96 21.74 10.33
C PHE A 748 10.52 22.05 10.77
N GLY A 749 9.79 22.86 9.99
CA GLY A 749 8.41 23.24 10.30
C GLY A 749 7.36 22.31 9.71
N ASN A 750 7.59 21.80 8.50
CA ASN A 750 6.68 20.87 7.81
C ASN A 750 7.47 19.79 7.06
N SER A 751 8.03 18.84 7.79
CA SER A 751 8.84 17.76 7.20
C SER A 751 8.04 16.78 6.33
N ILE A 752 6.71 16.74 6.46
CA ILE A 752 5.84 15.82 5.72
C ILE A 752 5.81 16.17 4.22
N THR A 753 5.72 17.46 3.86
CA THR A 753 5.71 17.88 2.45
C THR A 753 7.03 17.55 1.74
N PHE A 754 8.14 17.50 2.49
CA PHE A 754 9.43 17.05 1.98
C PHE A 754 9.42 15.55 1.71
N THR A 755 8.81 14.73 2.58
CA THR A 755 8.62 13.30 2.31
C THR A 755 7.74 13.07 1.09
N GLU A 756 6.63 13.80 0.96
CA GLU A 756 5.73 13.70 -0.20
C GLU A 756 6.45 14.07 -1.50
N SER A 757 7.17 15.20 -1.52
CA SER A 757 7.86 15.64 -2.72
C SER A 757 9.09 14.79 -3.05
N ASN A 758 9.95 14.54 -2.07
CA ASN A 758 11.29 14.00 -2.31
C ASN A 758 11.28 12.47 -2.28
N VAL A 759 10.47 11.84 -1.42
CA VAL A 759 10.42 10.38 -1.33
C VAL A 759 9.31 9.84 -2.21
N TYR A 760 8.07 10.27 -1.99
CA TYR A 760 6.92 9.76 -2.74
C TYR A 760 6.95 10.20 -4.22
N GLY A 761 7.35 11.44 -4.52
CA GLY A 761 7.56 11.90 -5.88
C GLY A 761 8.62 11.08 -6.63
N THR A 762 9.80 10.87 -6.04
CA THR A 762 10.83 10.00 -6.64
C THR A 762 10.31 8.57 -6.81
N HIS A 763 9.61 8.03 -5.82
CA HIS A 763 9.03 6.68 -5.89
C HIS A 763 8.02 6.56 -7.05
N SER A 764 7.21 7.59 -7.27
CA SER A 764 6.23 7.64 -8.36
C SER A 764 6.90 7.59 -9.73
N VAL A 765 7.99 8.33 -9.93
CA VAL A 765 8.77 8.30 -11.18
C VAL A 765 9.47 6.94 -11.36
N LEU A 766 9.99 6.34 -10.27
CA LEU A 766 10.61 5.02 -10.30
C LEU A 766 9.61 3.91 -10.67
N GLU A 767 8.41 3.93 -10.09
CA GLU A 767 7.35 2.99 -10.43
C GLU A 767 6.87 3.15 -11.87
N ALA A 768 6.65 4.40 -12.32
CA ALA A 768 6.36 4.67 -13.72
C ALA A 768 7.48 4.13 -14.63
N SER A 769 8.75 4.24 -14.22
CA SER A 769 9.90 3.76 -14.98
C SER A 769 9.92 2.23 -15.07
N ARG A 770 9.59 1.55 -13.96
CA ARG A 770 9.48 0.10 -13.88
C ARG A 770 8.37 -0.43 -14.79
N ILE A 771 7.18 0.16 -14.73
CA ILE A 771 6.02 -0.24 -15.55
C ILE A 771 6.30 0.01 -17.04
N TYR A 772 6.91 1.16 -17.36
CA TYR A 772 7.18 1.55 -18.73
C TYR A 772 8.31 0.72 -19.39
N GLY A 773 9.32 0.31 -18.62
CA GLY A 773 10.31 -0.70 -19.02
C GLY A 773 11.30 -0.30 -20.12
N LYS A 774 11.20 0.90 -20.72
CA LYS A 774 12.07 1.37 -21.81
C LYS A 774 13.11 2.41 -21.38
N ILE A 775 13.19 2.74 -20.09
CA ILE A 775 14.17 3.71 -19.59
C ILE A 775 15.58 3.15 -19.71
N GLN A 776 16.40 3.82 -20.51
CA GLN A 776 17.79 3.45 -20.78
C GLN A 776 18.73 3.97 -19.70
N LYS A 777 18.41 5.13 -19.10
CA LYS A 777 19.20 5.72 -18.02
C LYS A 777 18.39 6.68 -17.15
N PHE A 778 18.50 6.51 -15.84
CA PHE A 778 17.87 7.33 -14.81
C PHE A 778 18.95 8.05 -13.99
N ILE A 779 19.03 9.38 -14.09
CA ILE A 779 19.90 10.18 -13.23
C ILE A 779 19.09 10.76 -12.08
N HIS A 780 19.46 10.40 -10.86
CA HIS A 780 18.95 11.03 -9.64
C HIS A 780 19.91 12.09 -9.14
N ILE A 781 19.43 13.32 -8.95
CA ILE A 781 20.21 14.41 -8.39
C ILE A 781 19.97 14.47 -6.88
N SER A 782 21.06 14.42 -6.13
CA SER A 782 21.14 14.41 -4.68
C SER A 782 22.12 15.48 -4.20
N THR A 783 22.38 15.55 -2.90
CA THR A 783 23.20 16.55 -2.23
C THR A 783 24.29 15.90 -1.36
N ASP A 784 25.36 16.62 -1.07
CA ASP A 784 26.36 16.27 -0.07
C ASP A 784 25.83 16.24 1.37
N GLU A 785 24.71 16.92 1.66
CA GLU A 785 24.10 16.94 2.99
C GLU A 785 23.66 15.53 3.48
N VAL A 786 23.45 14.58 2.56
CA VAL A 786 23.13 13.18 2.89
C VAL A 786 24.24 12.48 3.69
N TYR A 787 25.46 12.99 3.61
CA TYR A 787 26.59 12.49 4.41
C TYR A 787 26.61 13.02 5.85
N GLY A 788 25.88 14.10 6.14
CA GLY A 788 25.94 14.78 7.43
C GLY A 788 27.22 15.59 7.65
N GLU A 789 27.42 16.01 8.91
CA GLU A 789 28.58 16.81 9.30
C GLU A 789 29.90 16.03 9.11
N THR A 790 30.91 16.69 8.52
CA THR A 790 32.22 16.08 8.24
C THR A 790 33.33 16.81 9.00
N PRO A 791 33.72 16.34 10.21
CA PRO A 791 34.68 17.04 11.07
C PRO A 791 36.09 17.13 10.49
N SER A 792 36.52 16.09 9.74
CA SER A 792 37.85 16.01 9.14
C SER A 792 37.83 15.13 7.91
N GLY A 793 38.68 15.43 6.92
CA GLY A 793 38.71 14.70 5.66
C GLY A 793 37.54 15.06 4.75
N SER A 794 37.23 14.18 3.80
CA SER A 794 36.27 14.41 2.73
C SER A 794 35.49 13.13 2.39
N ASN A 795 34.20 13.26 2.07
CA ASN A 795 33.34 12.09 1.82
C ASN A 795 33.52 11.52 0.41
N GLN A 796 33.68 10.19 0.36
CA GLN A 796 33.72 9.40 -0.87
C GLN A 796 32.34 8.82 -1.19
N GLU A 797 32.13 8.36 -2.42
CA GLU A 797 30.86 7.80 -2.89
C GLU A 797 30.41 6.57 -2.07
N ILE A 798 31.36 5.85 -1.48
CA ILE A 798 31.15 4.65 -0.64
C ILE A 798 30.85 4.97 0.85
N CYS A 799 30.97 6.22 1.28
CA CYS A 799 30.72 6.60 2.67
C CYS A 799 29.25 6.37 3.05
N LEU A 800 29.03 6.01 4.31
CA LEU A 800 27.69 5.85 4.87
C LEU A 800 26.94 7.18 4.87
N LEU A 801 25.63 7.11 4.63
CA LEU A 801 24.73 8.25 4.75
C LEU A 801 24.40 8.49 6.22
N ASN A 802 24.51 9.74 6.67
CA ASN A 802 24.21 10.15 8.04
C ASN A 802 23.52 11.53 8.04
N PRO A 803 22.35 11.67 7.40
CA PRO A 803 21.66 12.94 7.29
C PRO A 803 21.23 13.45 8.67
N LEU A 804 21.52 14.73 8.96
CA LEU A 804 21.24 15.33 10.28
C LEU A 804 20.06 16.32 10.28
N ASN A 805 19.42 16.53 9.13
CA ASN A 805 18.26 17.40 8.98
C ASN A 805 17.15 16.73 8.14
N PRO A 806 15.87 17.14 8.29
CA PRO A 806 14.75 16.48 7.61
C PRO A 806 14.84 16.51 6.09
N TYR A 807 15.33 17.61 5.51
CA TYR A 807 15.58 17.71 4.06
C TYR A 807 16.56 16.62 3.61
N ALA A 808 17.78 16.60 4.15
CA ALA A 808 18.81 15.62 3.80
C ALA A 808 18.35 14.17 4.03
N ALA A 809 17.55 13.94 5.08
CA ALA A 809 17.00 12.61 5.38
C ALA A 809 16.05 12.12 4.28
N THR A 810 15.18 12.99 3.77
CA THR A 810 14.27 12.64 2.66
C THR A 810 15.04 12.38 1.35
N ILE A 811 16.14 13.10 1.08
CA ILE A 811 16.99 12.83 -0.08
C ILE A 811 17.72 11.49 0.06
N ALA A 812 18.29 11.20 1.23
CA ALA A 812 18.92 9.91 1.49
C ALA A 812 17.92 8.74 1.33
N ALA A 813 16.67 8.93 1.78
CA ALA A 813 15.59 7.96 1.56
C ALA A 813 15.29 7.74 0.06
N ALA A 814 15.24 8.82 -0.72
CA ALA A 814 15.06 8.74 -2.18
C ALA A 814 16.23 7.99 -2.86
N GLU A 815 17.48 8.21 -2.43
CA GLU A 815 18.63 7.47 -2.93
C GLU A 815 18.51 5.96 -2.68
N PHE A 816 18.05 5.55 -1.49
CA PHE A 816 17.82 4.15 -1.17
C PHE A 816 16.76 3.52 -2.08
N LEU A 817 15.69 4.26 -2.39
CA LEU A 817 14.69 3.81 -3.36
C LEU A 817 15.29 3.65 -4.76
N VAL A 818 15.99 4.65 -5.28
CA VAL A 818 16.62 4.57 -6.61
C VAL A 818 17.55 3.36 -6.70
N LYS A 819 18.39 3.15 -5.68
CA LYS A 819 19.29 2.00 -5.60
C LYS A 819 18.52 0.67 -5.56
N SER A 820 17.51 0.57 -4.70
CA SER A 820 16.66 -0.62 -4.60
C SER A 820 15.99 -0.94 -5.93
N TYR A 821 15.47 0.05 -6.65
CA TYR A 821 14.84 -0.16 -7.96
C TYR A 821 15.85 -0.61 -9.02
N GLY A 822 17.06 -0.07 -8.98
CA GLY A 822 18.13 -0.50 -9.86
C GLY A 822 18.59 -1.94 -9.63
N GLU A 823 18.57 -2.41 -8.38
CA GLU A 823 18.91 -3.81 -8.06
C GLU A 823 17.74 -4.76 -8.32
N SER A 824 16.53 -4.43 -7.83
CA SER A 824 15.36 -5.30 -7.91
C SER A 824 14.77 -5.37 -9.32
N PHE A 825 14.77 -4.26 -10.06
CA PHE A 825 14.10 -4.15 -11.37
C PHE A 825 15.04 -3.89 -12.53
N LYS A 826 16.36 -4.01 -12.29
CA LYS A 826 17.42 -3.82 -13.31
C LYS A 826 17.39 -2.44 -13.98
N LEU A 827 16.76 -1.44 -13.35
CA LEU A 827 16.76 -0.06 -13.81
C LEU A 827 18.20 0.45 -13.91
N GLN A 828 18.56 1.02 -15.05
CA GLN A 828 19.88 1.60 -15.26
C GLN A 828 19.92 3.00 -14.64
N TYR A 829 20.57 3.16 -13.49
CA TYR A 829 20.57 4.43 -12.76
C TYR A 829 21.97 5.00 -12.52
N CYS A 830 22.07 6.30 -12.28
CA CYS A 830 23.22 6.97 -11.68
C CYS A 830 22.71 7.91 -10.59
N ILE A 831 23.40 7.96 -9.45
CA ILE A 831 23.12 8.97 -8.41
C ILE A 831 24.23 10.01 -8.45
N ILE A 832 23.88 11.28 -8.44
CA ILE A 832 24.83 12.39 -8.46
C ILE A 832 24.65 13.19 -7.18
N ARG A 833 25.68 13.27 -6.33
CA ARG A 833 25.65 14.07 -5.10
C ARG A 833 26.40 15.38 -5.33
N LEU A 834 25.69 16.49 -5.21
CA LEU A 834 26.20 17.84 -5.46
C LEU A 834 26.55 18.56 -4.16
N CYS A 835 27.66 19.31 -4.15
CA CYS A 835 27.90 20.35 -3.15
C CYS A 835 27.05 21.60 -3.40
N ASN A 836 27.22 22.67 -2.61
CA ASN A 836 26.49 23.91 -2.83
C ASN A 836 26.79 24.48 -4.23
N VAL A 837 25.72 24.70 -5.01
CA VAL A 837 25.80 25.26 -6.36
C VAL A 837 25.40 26.73 -6.33
N TYR A 838 26.07 27.56 -7.13
CA TYR A 838 25.75 28.99 -7.27
C TYR A 838 25.88 29.45 -8.73
N GLY A 839 25.18 30.54 -9.09
CA GLY A 839 25.20 31.08 -10.44
C GLY A 839 23.95 31.88 -10.82
N PRO A 840 23.83 32.25 -12.11
CA PRO A 840 22.66 32.93 -12.69
C PRO A 840 21.33 32.22 -12.42
N ARG A 841 20.24 32.96 -12.20
CA ARG A 841 18.88 32.42 -11.91
C ARG A 841 18.78 31.62 -10.60
N GLN A 842 19.69 31.81 -9.66
CA GLN A 842 19.50 31.31 -8.30
C GLN A 842 18.60 32.26 -7.51
N HIS A 843 17.61 31.72 -6.79
CA HIS A 843 16.62 32.50 -6.05
C HIS A 843 17.25 33.31 -4.88
N PHE A 844 16.68 34.48 -4.56
CA PHE A 844 17.16 35.41 -3.51
C PHE A 844 17.04 34.90 -2.06
N GLU A 845 16.60 33.67 -1.86
CA GLU A 845 16.68 32.99 -0.56
C GLU A 845 18.07 32.39 -0.27
N LYS A 846 18.90 32.23 -1.30
CA LYS A 846 20.23 31.60 -1.20
C LYS A 846 21.31 32.65 -0.94
N VAL A 847 22.30 32.27 -0.12
CA VAL A 847 23.32 33.16 0.45
C VAL A 847 23.95 34.14 -0.56
N ILE A 848 24.47 33.65 -1.69
CA ILE A 848 25.18 34.49 -2.67
C ILE A 848 24.24 35.52 -3.32
N PRO A 849 23.11 35.14 -3.95
CA PRO A 849 22.14 36.10 -4.48
C PRO A 849 21.59 37.07 -3.43
N THR A 850 21.29 36.59 -2.21
CA THR A 850 20.80 37.46 -1.12
C THR A 850 21.84 38.52 -0.78
N PHE A 851 23.11 38.13 -0.60
CA PHE A 851 24.17 39.06 -0.20
C PHE A 851 24.44 40.09 -1.29
N ILE A 852 24.56 39.66 -2.55
CA ILE A 852 24.75 40.57 -3.69
C ILE A 852 23.60 41.58 -3.74
N ASN A 853 22.35 41.10 -3.71
CA ASN A 853 21.18 41.98 -3.80
C ASN A 853 21.10 42.97 -2.62
N THR A 854 21.31 42.49 -1.39
CA THR A 854 21.27 43.32 -0.17
C THR A 854 22.33 44.41 -0.22
N LEU A 855 23.56 44.07 -0.61
CA LEU A 855 24.66 45.02 -0.71
C LEU A 855 24.48 46.03 -1.85
N LEU A 856 23.95 45.61 -3.00
CA LEU A 856 23.62 46.51 -4.11
C LEU A 856 22.54 47.54 -3.72
N HIS A 857 21.60 47.17 -2.85
CA HIS A 857 20.59 48.08 -2.30
C HIS A 857 21.09 48.93 -1.11
N GLY A 858 22.37 48.79 -0.73
CA GLY A 858 22.97 49.52 0.38
C GLY A 858 22.52 49.05 1.77
N GLU A 859 21.84 47.92 1.86
CA GLU A 859 21.37 47.30 3.10
C GLU A 859 22.48 46.46 3.77
N LYS A 860 22.25 46.05 5.02
CA LYS A 860 23.16 45.19 5.77
C LYS A 860 22.81 43.71 5.60
N ILE A 861 23.81 42.88 5.30
CA ILE A 861 23.65 41.43 5.15
C ILE A 861 23.42 40.75 6.49
N LYS A 862 22.50 39.79 6.53
CA LYS A 862 22.16 39.03 7.74
C LYS A 862 22.92 37.70 7.74
N ILE A 863 23.66 37.41 8.81
CA ILE A 863 24.41 36.16 8.98
C ILE A 863 23.90 35.42 10.21
N HIS A 864 23.51 34.16 10.03
CA HIS A 864 23.09 33.29 11.13
C HIS A 864 24.30 32.79 11.92
N GLY A 865 24.20 32.86 13.25
CA GLY A 865 25.24 32.32 14.14
C GLY A 865 26.52 33.16 14.10
N ASP A 866 27.68 32.50 14.03
CA ASP A 866 28.99 33.16 13.96
C ASP A 866 29.53 33.31 12.53
N GLY A 867 28.82 32.80 11.52
CA GLY A 867 29.22 32.84 10.11
C GLY A 867 30.38 31.92 9.74
N LYS A 868 30.86 31.07 10.67
CA LYS A 868 32.02 30.20 10.48
C LYS A 868 31.69 28.83 9.87
N GLN A 869 30.43 28.61 9.49
CA GLN A 869 30.01 27.41 8.80
C GLN A 869 30.72 27.28 7.44
N ILE A 870 31.40 26.16 7.22
CA ILE A 870 32.22 25.89 6.03
C ILE A 870 31.42 25.08 5.01
N ARG A 871 31.48 25.48 3.74
CA ARG A 871 30.82 24.83 2.60
C ARG A 871 31.73 24.83 1.38
N HIS A 872 31.42 23.96 0.41
CA HIS A 872 32.03 23.96 -0.92
C HIS A 872 31.09 24.61 -1.92
N PHE A 873 31.59 25.54 -2.73
CA PHE A 873 30.78 26.24 -3.74
C PHE A 873 31.29 25.93 -5.13
N LEU A 874 30.45 25.30 -5.95
CA LEU A 874 30.74 25.01 -7.34
C LEU A 874 29.82 25.82 -8.26
N TYR A 875 30.39 26.36 -9.33
CA TYR A 875 29.64 27.16 -10.28
C TYR A 875 28.71 26.27 -11.12
N VAL A 876 27.50 26.75 -11.40
CA VAL A 876 26.43 25.95 -12.03
C VAL A 876 26.83 25.34 -13.37
N ASP A 877 27.59 26.05 -14.20
CA ASP A 877 28.01 25.53 -15.51
C ASP A 877 28.92 24.29 -15.34
N ASP A 878 29.85 24.28 -14.37
CA ASP A 878 30.70 23.12 -14.09
C ASP A 878 29.87 21.90 -13.65
N VAL A 879 28.79 22.14 -12.91
CA VAL A 879 27.81 21.10 -12.51
C VAL A 879 27.09 20.54 -13.74
N ILE A 880 26.64 21.40 -14.66
CA ILE A 880 25.96 20.96 -15.88
C ILE A 880 26.89 20.13 -16.76
N HIS A 881 28.13 20.56 -16.96
CA HIS A 881 29.13 19.78 -17.70
C HIS A 881 29.40 18.40 -17.06
N ALA A 882 29.41 18.33 -15.72
CA ALA A 882 29.55 17.05 -15.02
C ALA A 882 28.33 16.14 -15.27
N ILE A 883 27.10 16.67 -15.13
CA ILE A 883 25.87 15.91 -15.38
C ILE A 883 25.83 15.42 -16.84
N GLU A 884 26.23 16.25 -17.80
CA GLU A 884 26.33 15.88 -19.22
C GLU A 884 27.30 14.71 -19.44
N ILE A 885 28.52 14.81 -18.90
CA ILE A 885 29.52 13.75 -19.01
C ILE A 885 29.01 12.46 -18.37
N ILE A 886 28.36 12.54 -17.21
CA ILE A 886 27.79 11.39 -16.52
C ILE A 886 26.63 10.79 -17.32
N LEU A 887 25.75 11.60 -17.91
CA LEU A 887 24.64 11.13 -18.75
C LEU A 887 25.16 10.39 -19.98
N ASN A 888 26.16 10.95 -20.67
CA ASN A 888 26.69 10.39 -21.91
C ASN A 888 27.69 9.23 -21.70
N LYS A 889 28.55 9.29 -20.67
CA LYS A 889 29.70 8.38 -20.48
C LYS A 889 29.71 7.65 -19.13
N GLY A 890 28.91 8.10 -18.16
CA GLY A 890 28.86 7.51 -16.83
C GLY A 890 28.37 6.06 -16.85
N LYS A 891 29.02 5.22 -16.05
CA LYS A 891 28.60 3.84 -15.78
C LYS A 891 27.33 3.85 -14.94
N THR A 892 26.41 2.96 -15.26
CA THR A 892 25.17 2.77 -14.50
C THR A 892 25.45 2.03 -13.18
N LYS A 893 24.51 2.10 -12.24
CA LYS A 893 24.61 1.61 -10.87
C LYS A 893 25.77 2.21 -10.06
N MET A 894 26.17 3.44 -10.41
CA MET A 894 27.24 4.17 -9.74
C MET A 894 26.70 5.44 -9.10
N ILE A 895 27.38 5.84 -8.04
CA ILE A 895 27.22 7.14 -7.39
C ILE A 895 28.39 8.02 -7.86
N TYR A 896 28.15 9.30 -8.08
CA TYR A 896 29.15 10.28 -8.51
C TYR A 896 29.10 11.50 -7.60
N ASN A 897 30.20 11.78 -6.89
CA ASN A 897 30.33 13.03 -6.14
C ASN A 897 30.83 14.14 -7.07
N ILE A 898 30.15 15.29 -7.05
CA ILE A 898 30.57 16.50 -7.77
C ILE A 898 30.77 17.60 -6.73
N GLY A 899 32.04 17.92 -6.47
CA GLY A 899 32.45 18.97 -5.55
C GLY A 899 33.71 19.71 -6.01
N THR A 900 34.08 20.73 -5.25
CA THR A 900 35.34 21.48 -5.42
C THR A 900 36.27 21.23 -4.23
N LYS A 901 37.54 21.58 -4.38
CA LYS A 901 38.49 21.61 -3.25
C LYS A 901 38.38 22.90 -2.41
N ASN A 902 37.65 23.91 -2.90
CA ASN A 902 37.61 25.22 -2.29
C ASN A 902 36.60 25.27 -1.12
N GLU A 903 37.11 25.30 0.11
CA GLU A 903 36.32 25.45 1.34
C GLU A 903 36.19 26.92 1.70
N LEU A 904 34.95 27.42 1.74
CA LEU A 904 34.64 28.80 2.07
C LEU A 904 33.67 28.83 3.25
N ASN A 905 33.93 29.71 4.22
CA ASN A 905 32.91 30.04 5.20
C ASN A 905 32.03 31.21 4.70
N VAL A 906 30.90 31.44 5.37
CA VAL A 906 29.94 32.49 4.95
C VAL A 906 30.53 33.90 5.05
N LEU A 907 31.47 34.14 5.98
CA LEU A 907 32.18 35.41 6.07
C LEU A 907 33.14 35.63 4.90
N ASP A 908 33.81 34.57 4.42
CA ASP A 908 34.68 34.66 3.25
C ASP A 908 33.87 35.06 2.02
N ILE A 909 32.69 34.46 1.81
CA ILE A 909 31.77 34.81 0.72
C ILE A 909 31.39 36.29 0.80
N ALA A 910 31.02 36.78 1.99
CA ALA A 910 30.67 38.19 2.18
C ALA A 910 31.84 39.13 1.83
N LYS A 911 33.07 38.78 2.21
CA LYS A 911 34.27 39.54 1.84
C LYS A 911 34.50 39.56 0.33
N TYR A 912 34.44 38.40 -0.33
CA TYR A 912 34.60 38.31 -1.78
C TYR A 912 33.55 39.16 -2.52
N ILE A 913 32.30 39.14 -2.08
CA ILE A 913 31.24 39.95 -2.69
C ILE A 913 31.50 41.45 -2.51
N LEU A 914 31.91 41.89 -1.31
CA LEU A 914 32.25 43.31 -1.07
C LEU A 914 33.39 43.80 -1.96
N GLU A 915 34.44 42.99 -2.08
CA GLU A 915 35.60 43.30 -2.92
C GLU A 915 35.20 43.40 -4.40
N LYS A 916 34.43 42.43 -4.91
CA LYS A 916 33.98 42.43 -6.31
C LYS A 916 32.99 43.56 -6.62
N LEU A 917 32.14 43.95 -5.68
CA LEU A 917 31.25 45.10 -5.83
C LEU A 917 31.97 46.45 -5.65
N GLN A 918 33.27 46.45 -5.33
CA GLN A 918 34.08 47.66 -5.10
C GLN A 918 33.46 48.61 -4.05
N LEU A 919 32.80 48.04 -3.05
CA LEU A 919 32.20 48.80 -1.96
C LEU A 919 33.28 49.07 -0.90
N ASN A 920 33.72 50.33 -0.76
CA ASN A 920 34.68 50.77 0.26
C ASN A 920 34.07 50.77 1.68
N LYS A 921 33.62 49.60 2.16
CA LYS A 921 33.04 49.40 3.50
C LYS A 921 33.77 48.27 4.20
N ASN A 922 33.99 48.39 5.52
CA ASN A 922 34.49 47.27 6.30
C ASN A 922 33.41 46.20 6.47
N LEU A 923 33.84 44.94 6.58
CA LEU A 923 32.94 43.80 6.72
C LEU A 923 32.02 43.94 7.96
N ASP A 924 32.56 44.43 9.08
CA ASP A 924 31.81 44.62 10.34
C ASP A 924 30.71 45.69 10.22
N ASP A 925 30.86 46.64 9.31
CA ASP A 925 29.89 47.73 9.12
C ASP A 925 28.65 47.26 8.35
N VAL A 926 28.79 46.20 7.54
CA VAL A 926 27.74 45.71 6.64
C VAL A 926 27.04 44.44 7.13
N ILE A 927 27.52 43.80 8.20
CA ILE A 927 26.92 42.57 8.75
C ILE A 927 25.96 42.87 9.91
N ILE A 928 24.85 42.15 9.95
CA ILE A 928 24.01 41.96 11.14
C ILE A 928 23.99 40.47 11.48
N TYR A 929 24.47 40.13 12.68
CA TYR A 929 24.35 38.76 13.19
C TYR A 929 22.93 38.51 13.70
N VAL A 930 22.32 37.43 13.22
CA VAL A 930 20.98 36.98 13.63
C VAL A 930 21.08 35.63 14.36
N LYS A 931 20.04 35.30 15.12
CA LYS A 931 19.99 34.07 15.93
C LYS A 931 20.39 32.85 15.06
N PRO A 932 21.24 31.94 15.57
CA PRO A 932 21.58 30.72 14.86
C PRO A 932 20.31 29.92 14.53
N ARG A 933 20.34 29.22 13.39
CA ARG A 933 19.28 28.30 13.00
C ARG A 933 19.12 27.22 14.07
N SER A 934 17.90 26.67 14.21
CA SER A 934 17.57 25.63 15.18
C SER A 934 18.51 24.43 15.12
N PHE A 935 19.05 24.15 13.93
CA PHE A 935 20.12 23.20 13.70
C PHE A 935 20.90 23.63 12.43
N SER A 936 22.23 23.73 12.51
CA SER A 936 23.08 23.96 11.33
C SER A 936 24.43 23.28 11.50
N GLU A 937 24.77 22.38 10.58
CA GLU A 937 26.04 21.64 10.61
C GLU A 937 27.24 22.57 10.36
N LYS A 938 28.33 22.37 11.09
CA LYS A 938 29.50 23.27 11.02
C LYS A 938 30.27 23.16 9.72
N ARG A 939 30.37 21.96 9.14
CA ARG A 939 31.12 21.71 7.90
C ARG A 939 30.51 20.57 7.08
N TYR A 940 30.23 20.85 5.81
CA TYR A 940 30.02 19.83 4.79
C TYR A 940 31.27 19.74 3.91
N CYS A 941 31.69 18.51 3.60
CA CYS A 941 32.85 18.28 2.77
C CYS A 941 32.62 17.10 1.83
N THR A 942 32.14 17.37 0.62
CA THR A 942 32.27 16.42 -0.49
C THR A 942 33.58 16.62 -1.21
N THR A 943 34.50 15.68 -1.06
CA THR A 943 35.63 15.56 -1.96
C THR A 943 36.00 14.07 -1.98
N ILE A 944 35.78 13.36 -3.07
CA ILE A 944 36.70 13.26 -4.20
C ILE A 944 35.84 12.98 -5.43
N CYS A 945 35.93 13.84 -6.45
CA CYS A 945 35.28 13.66 -7.76
C CYS A 945 35.94 12.52 -8.57
N GLY A 946 36.36 11.43 -7.91
CA GLY A 946 37.28 10.44 -8.48
C GLY A 946 36.68 9.76 -9.69
N LEU A 947 35.40 9.38 -9.58
CA LEU A 947 34.69 8.73 -10.67
C LEU A 947 34.39 9.69 -11.82
N VAL A 948 33.94 10.92 -11.57
CA VAL A 948 33.64 11.87 -12.65
C VAL A 948 34.90 12.42 -13.32
N LYS A 949 36.00 12.61 -12.56
CA LYS A 949 37.32 12.95 -13.13
C LYS A 949 37.87 11.84 -14.02
N SER A 950 37.61 10.57 -13.68
CA SER A 950 37.98 9.44 -14.56
C SER A 950 37.26 9.45 -15.91
N LEU A 951 36.13 10.18 -16.02
CA LEU A 951 35.40 10.40 -17.27
C LEU A 951 35.90 11.63 -18.05
N GLY A 952 36.93 12.32 -17.56
CA GLY A 952 37.53 13.51 -18.17
C GLY A 952 36.95 14.84 -17.69
N TRP A 953 36.12 14.86 -16.64
CA TRP A 953 35.60 16.11 -16.07
C TRP A 953 36.67 16.83 -15.25
N LYS A 954 36.67 18.16 -15.33
CA LYS A 954 37.47 19.07 -14.50
C LYS A 954 36.63 20.31 -14.21
N GLU A 955 36.89 20.91 -13.06
CA GLU A 955 36.37 22.25 -12.70
C GLU A 955 37.09 23.28 -13.58
N GLU A 956 36.34 24.04 -14.37
CA GLU A 956 36.87 25.02 -15.32
C GLU A 956 36.74 26.45 -14.80
N ILE A 957 35.68 26.77 -14.07
CA ILE A 957 35.40 28.12 -13.59
C ILE A 957 35.80 28.24 -12.12
N SER A 958 36.76 29.11 -11.84
CA SER A 958 37.15 29.37 -10.45
C SER A 958 36.03 30.08 -9.68
N PHE A 959 36.07 30.03 -8.35
CA PHE A 959 35.08 30.73 -7.51
C PHE A 959 35.00 32.23 -7.84
N ASP A 960 36.14 32.90 -8.03
CA ASP A 960 36.17 34.32 -8.36
C ASP A 960 35.52 34.64 -9.71
N GLN A 961 35.82 33.83 -10.73
CA GLN A 961 35.25 34.01 -12.07
C GLN A 961 33.75 33.73 -12.09
N GLY A 962 33.30 32.68 -11.39
CA GLY A 962 31.89 32.36 -11.27
C GLY A 962 31.13 33.43 -10.49
N LEU A 963 31.75 34.01 -9.46
CA LEU A 963 31.15 35.10 -8.68
C LEU A 963 30.99 36.37 -9.52
N GLU A 964 32.00 36.75 -10.31
CA GLU A 964 31.92 37.87 -11.26
C GLU A 964 30.76 37.69 -12.24
N LYS A 965 30.66 36.53 -12.89
CA LYS A 965 29.54 36.19 -13.79
C LYS A 965 28.18 36.26 -13.10
N THR A 966 28.11 35.82 -11.85
CA THR A 966 26.87 35.85 -11.05
C THR A 966 26.46 37.29 -10.73
N ILE A 967 27.41 38.14 -10.33
CA ILE A 967 27.19 39.56 -10.06
C ILE A 967 26.74 40.28 -11.34
N GLU A 968 27.45 40.09 -12.45
CA GLU A 968 27.12 40.68 -13.74
C GLU A 968 25.70 40.30 -14.16
N TRP A 969 25.34 39.01 -14.04
CA TRP A 969 24.00 38.56 -14.38
C TRP A 969 22.91 39.21 -13.50
N LEU A 970 23.13 39.33 -12.19
CA LEU A 970 22.18 39.98 -11.27
C LEU A 970 22.06 41.49 -11.55
N GLN A 971 23.15 42.16 -11.90
CA GLN A 971 23.13 43.59 -12.27
C GLN A 971 22.38 43.84 -13.58
N LEU A 972 22.48 42.92 -14.54
CA LEU A 972 21.73 42.98 -15.80
C LEU A 972 20.26 42.60 -15.62
N ASN A 973 19.91 41.88 -14.55
CA ASN A 973 18.56 41.37 -14.28
C ASN A 973 18.08 41.72 -12.85
N PRO A 974 18.03 43.01 -12.45
CA PRO A 974 17.74 43.42 -11.08
C PRO A 974 16.31 43.03 -10.64
N ASP A 975 15.35 43.11 -11.56
CA ASP A 975 13.93 42.85 -11.32
C ASP A 975 13.52 41.40 -11.64
N TYR A 976 14.47 40.48 -11.75
CA TYR A 976 14.19 39.12 -12.23
C TYR A 976 13.21 38.35 -11.32
N TRP A 977 13.33 38.56 -10.02
CA TRP A 977 12.51 37.90 -9.00
C TRP A 977 11.45 38.81 -8.37
N THR A 978 11.38 40.09 -8.75
CA THR A 978 10.25 40.95 -8.39
C THR A 978 9.03 40.51 -9.22
N LYS A 979 7.91 40.28 -8.52
CA LYS A 979 6.65 39.86 -9.15
C LYS A 979 6.01 40.98 -9.97
#